data_AF-V4R8H9-F1
#
_entry.id   AF-V4R8H9-F1
#
_cell.length_a   1.000
_cell.length_b   1.000
_cell.length_c   1.000
_cell.angle_alpha   90.00
_cell.angle_beta   90.00
_cell.angle_gamma   90.00
#
_symmetry.space_group_name_H-M   'P 1'
#
loop_
_entity.id
_entity.type
_entity.pdbx_description
1 polymer ?
#
loop_
_entity_poly.entity_id
_entity_poly.type
_entity_poly.pdbx_seq_one_letter_code
_entity_poly.pdbx_strand_id
1 'polypeptide(L)'
;MLRLMMTVMLLLGLIAAPATAGTFTPISAEDQTAQMGRGVNIIGYDPYWQDGGKGNYEDRHFKAIKDAGFSTVRVVLFTFPHMDAQNQISDTWLKKLDWVVDTALKYDLNIILDEHDFTDCSKDAATCETKLTAVWSQIATRYQDRSNRVIFEILNEPHDKLDAATWNALFPKVLATIRATNPQRNVIVGGTQWNSRNTLKDLKLPENDRHLIATFHYYDPFNFTHQGASWASPDIMALRGITWGSEAQRAQIDADFDAVKAWSDANKRPILLGEFGAYDKAPLESRIVWTDAVARSAEKHGFAWAYWQFSSDFIVWDFAKDDWNRPILGALIPNSPALPGVSAAKQVSQMGPGINIIGGYDPYWNGQPSTFRLDSDLKLAREAGFTTVRIPLFTFAHMKPDGKLDPAWMKRLDAVVAEAQKQGFQIILDEHDFDDCAKDTDACAVLLANVWYELSEHFKDAPDTVMFELLNEPHGTIDATMWNSWAADLLAIVRETNPSRNVIVGPVFWNSRDYLDQLQLPADDRHLIVTFHYYDPFQFTHQGASWAGPEVEKLSGIRWTGSAAEVAQINTDFDKVAAWSKLHDRPILLGEYGAYNMHGKLEDRAAWTKAVSKASDLRGFARAYWYWDGGFGVWDEQKRQWVAPIKDALVGQ
;
A
#
# COMPACT_ATOMS: atom_id res chain seq x y z
N MET A 1 -8.97 41.21 -53.00
CA MET A 1 -9.41 40.82 -51.64
C MET A 1 -8.63 39.56 -51.23
N LEU A 2 -8.05 39.60 -50.01
CA LEU A 2 -7.29 38.60 -49.22
C LEU A 2 -7.01 37.21 -49.83
N ARG A 3 -5.75 36.82 -50.11
CA ARG A 3 -4.68 36.32 -49.21
C ARG A 3 -5.04 35.05 -48.41
N LEU A 4 -4.60 33.91 -48.93
CA LEU A 4 -4.34 32.66 -48.20
C LEU A 4 -2.82 32.62 -47.93
N MET A 5 -2.39 32.81 -46.67
CA MET A 5 -0.99 32.60 -46.26
C MET A 5 -0.89 31.29 -45.50
N MET A 6 -0.06 30.42 -46.07
CA MET A 6 0.37 29.13 -45.56
C MET A 6 1.44 29.39 -44.48
N THR A 7 1.20 28.97 -43.24
CA THR A 7 2.21 29.01 -42.18
C THR A 7 2.62 27.58 -41.85
N VAL A 8 3.83 27.21 -42.27
CA VAL A 8 4.49 25.96 -41.89
C VAL A 8 5.10 26.16 -40.50
N MET A 9 4.58 25.48 -39.47
CA MET A 9 5.26 25.37 -38.17
C MET A 9 6.26 24.21 -38.23
N LEU A 10 7.55 24.53 -38.22
CA LEU A 10 8.60 23.57 -37.88
C LEU A 10 8.48 23.21 -36.40
N LEU A 11 8.10 21.96 -36.09
CA LEU A 11 8.36 21.38 -34.78
C LEU A 11 9.85 21.04 -34.67
N LEU A 12 10.61 21.90 -33.99
CA LEU A 12 11.91 21.53 -33.43
C LEU A 12 11.64 20.64 -32.21
N GLY A 13 11.92 19.36 -32.34
CA GLY A 13 11.95 18.43 -31.22
C GLY A 13 13.02 18.88 -30.22
N LEU A 14 12.59 19.42 -29.08
CA LEU A 14 13.43 19.56 -27.90
C LEU A 14 13.71 18.16 -27.37
N ILE A 15 14.90 17.64 -27.70
CA ILE A 15 15.50 16.55 -26.95
C ILE A 15 15.75 17.11 -25.54
N ALA A 16 14.92 16.72 -24.57
CA ALA A 16 15.16 17.04 -23.17
C ALA A 16 16.49 16.40 -22.76
N ALA A 17 17.50 17.24 -22.52
CA ALA A 17 18.72 16.81 -21.87
C ALA A 17 18.37 16.27 -20.46
N PRO A 18 19.06 15.24 -19.96
CA PRO A 18 18.86 14.78 -18.59
C PRO A 18 19.11 15.94 -17.63
N ALA A 19 18.21 16.14 -16.67
CA ALA A 19 18.35 17.15 -15.63
C ALA A 19 19.71 16.97 -14.95
N THR A 20 20.61 17.91 -15.14
CA THR A 20 21.90 17.93 -14.44
C THR A 20 21.63 18.13 -12.96
N ALA A 21 21.97 17.13 -12.13
CA ALA A 21 21.98 17.26 -10.67
C ALA A 21 22.67 18.59 -10.29
N GLY A 22 21.95 19.48 -9.61
CA GLY A 22 22.34 20.88 -9.46
C GLY A 22 23.72 21.07 -8.81
N THR A 23 24.43 22.13 -9.23
CA THR A 23 25.68 22.58 -8.61
C THR A 23 25.43 23.14 -7.19
N PHE A 24 26.44 23.09 -6.32
CA PHE A 24 26.35 23.64 -4.97
C PHE A 24 25.90 25.12 -4.97
N THR A 25 24.85 25.42 -4.21
CA THR A 25 24.40 26.79 -3.91
C THR A 25 24.26 26.92 -2.40
N PRO A 26 24.96 27.84 -1.72
CA PRO A 26 24.81 28.01 -0.27
C PRO A 26 23.35 28.23 0.13
N ILE A 27 22.96 27.64 1.26
CA ILE A 27 21.64 27.78 1.87
C ILE A 27 21.82 27.86 3.39
N SER A 28 20.99 28.65 4.06
CA SER A 28 21.03 28.75 5.53
C SER A 28 20.72 27.39 6.16
N ALA A 29 21.19 27.16 7.38
CA ALA A 29 20.86 25.93 8.10
C ALA A 29 19.34 25.84 8.35
N GLU A 30 18.70 26.98 8.61
CA GLU A 30 17.27 27.09 8.87
C GLU A 30 16.44 26.72 7.62
N ASP A 31 16.78 27.25 6.45
CA ASP A 31 16.12 26.90 5.18
C ASP A 31 16.41 25.46 4.77
N GLN A 32 17.61 24.95 5.07
CA GLN A 32 17.96 23.55 4.82
C GLN A 32 17.08 22.61 5.64
N THR A 33 16.87 22.89 6.94
CA THR A 33 15.96 22.13 7.79
C THR A 33 14.52 22.18 7.28
N ALA A 34 14.05 23.36 6.84
CA ALA A 34 12.74 23.46 6.21
C ALA A 34 12.63 22.62 4.91
N GLN A 35 13.68 22.59 4.09
CA GLN A 35 13.73 21.75 2.89
C GLN A 35 13.82 20.25 3.20
N MET A 36 14.47 19.88 4.31
CA MET A 36 14.58 18.48 4.72
C MET A 36 13.23 17.91 5.12
N GLY A 37 12.44 18.66 5.91
CA GLY A 37 11.09 18.26 6.32
C GLY A 37 11.02 16.82 6.85
N ARG A 38 10.17 16.01 6.22
CA ARG A 38 9.96 14.59 6.55
C ARG A 38 10.99 13.70 5.86
N GLY A 39 11.59 12.76 6.58
CA GLY A 39 12.59 11.86 6.03
C GLY A 39 12.55 10.44 6.60
N VAL A 40 13.41 9.58 6.07
CA VAL A 40 13.55 8.19 6.50
C VAL A 40 15.00 7.73 6.44
N ASN A 41 15.40 6.87 7.38
CA ASN A 41 16.72 6.24 7.43
C ASN A 41 16.78 5.01 6.50
N ILE A 42 17.86 4.89 5.71
CA ILE A 42 18.02 3.85 4.68
C ILE A 42 19.42 3.21 4.67
N ILE A 43 19.51 2.01 4.08
CA ILE A 43 20.72 1.39 3.52
C ILE A 43 21.82 0.96 4.54
N GLY A 44 21.65 1.16 5.85
CA GLY A 44 22.70 0.87 6.85
C GLY A 44 23.38 -0.51 6.75
N TYR A 45 22.64 -1.58 7.03
CA TYR A 45 23.19 -2.95 7.05
C TYR A 45 22.95 -3.71 5.74
N ASP A 46 22.71 -2.98 4.64
CA ASP A 46 22.31 -3.61 3.39
C ASP A 46 23.51 -4.33 2.72
N PRO A 47 23.33 -5.56 2.18
CA PRO A 47 24.39 -6.28 1.47
C PRO A 47 25.00 -5.50 0.31
N TYR A 48 24.32 -4.44 -0.17
CA TYR A 48 24.82 -3.48 -1.14
C TYR A 48 26.25 -3.01 -0.85
N TRP A 49 26.64 -2.78 0.40
CA TRP A 49 27.97 -2.23 0.71
C TRP A 49 29.13 -3.22 0.53
N GLN A 50 28.85 -4.52 0.49
CA GLN A 50 29.87 -5.56 0.36
C GLN A 50 30.38 -5.68 -1.08
N ASP A 51 31.66 -5.97 -1.29
CA ASP A 51 32.23 -6.14 -2.64
C ASP A 51 31.47 -7.23 -3.43
N GLY A 52 30.98 -6.89 -4.62
CA GLY A 52 30.12 -7.76 -5.43
C GLY A 52 28.70 -7.99 -4.87
N GLY A 53 28.37 -7.44 -3.71
CA GLY A 53 27.05 -7.52 -3.08
C GLY A 53 25.96 -6.84 -3.90
N LYS A 54 24.77 -7.44 -3.89
CA LYS A 54 23.53 -6.86 -4.42
C LYS A 54 22.62 -6.53 -3.25
N GLY A 55 22.19 -5.28 -3.18
CA GLY A 55 21.29 -4.81 -2.13
C GLY A 55 19.82 -4.98 -2.44
N ASN A 56 18.99 -4.63 -1.47
CA ASN A 56 17.53 -4.62 -1.65
C ASN A 56 17.05 -3.30 -2.28
N TYR A 57 17.81 -2.22 -2.09
CA TYR A 57 17.46 -0.91 -2.63
C TYR A 57 17.73 -0.84 -4.13
N GLU A 58 16.83 -0.14 -4.80
CA GLU A 58 16.81 0.06 -6.25
C GLU A 58 16.33 1.49 -6.50
N ASP A 59 16.54 1.99 -7.72
CA ASP A 59 16.11 3.33 -8.15
C ASP A 59 14.61 3.60 -7.83
N ARG A 60 13.75 2.61 -8.02
CA ARG A 60 12.31 2.70 -7.72
C ARG A 60 12.00 2.95 -6.24
N HIS A 61 12.87 2.54 -5.31
CA HIS A 61 12.64 2.75 -3.88
C HIS A 61 12.84 4.22 -3.49
N PHE A 62 13.81 4.91 -4.09
CA PHE A 62 13.97 6.36 -3.90
C PHE A 62 12.79 7.13 -4.51
N LYS A 63 12.30 6.69 -5.67
CA LYS A 63 11.07 7.24 -6.24
C LYS A 63 9.88 7.02 -5.28
N ALA A 64 9.70 5.82 -4.76
CA ALA A 64 8.63 5.50 -3.83
C ALA A 64 8.70 6.38 -2.56
N ILE A 65 9.89 6.56 -1.98
CA ILE A 65 10.12 7.48 -0.86
C ILE A 65 9.62 8.89 -1.20
N LYS A 66 9.99 9.41 -2.37
CA LYS A 66 9.55 10.73 -2.83
C LYS A 66 8.03 10.81 -3.03
N ASP A 67 7.47 9.85 -3.78
CA ASP A 67 6.05 9.78 -4.12
C ASP A 67 5.17 9.66 -2.86
N ALA A 68 5.65 8.94 -1.84
CA ALA A 68 4.95 8.79 -0.57
C ALA A 68 4.94 10.08 0.27
N GLY A 69 5.70 11.10 -0.10
CA GLY A 69 5.71 12.42 0.55
C GLY A 69 6.90 12.68 1.47
N PHE A 70 7.94 11.86 1.44
CA PHE A 70 9.21 12.18 2.09
C PHE A 70 10.05 13.11 1.21
N SER A 71 10.82 13.98 1.87
CA SER A 71 11.72 14.96 1.22
C SER A 71 13.19 14.68 1.49
N THR A 72 13.50 13.75 2.40
CA THR A 72 14.88 13.44 2.83
C THR A 72 15.11 11.95 3.01
N VAL A 73 16.28 11.48 2.60
CA VAL A 73 16.84 10.18 3.00
C VAL A 73 18.08 10.42 3.86
N ARG A 74 18.14 9.77 5.03
CA ARG A 74 19.36 9.71 5.85
C ARG A 74 20.02 8.37 5.62
N VAL A 75 21.23 8.39 5.05
CA VAL A 75 21.97 7.18 4.67
C VAL A 75 22.93 6.86 5.79
N VAL A 76 22.73 5.69 6.38
CA VAL A 76 23.56 5.14 7.44
C VAL A 76 24.82 4.56 6.81
N LEU A 77 25.98 5.12 7.12
CA LEU A 77 27.27 4.70 6.55
C LEU A 77 28.13 4.05 7.64
N PHE A 78 28.53 2.80 7.42
CA PHE A 78 29.61 2.17 8.18
C PHE A 78 30.87 2.19 7.33
N THR A 79 31.59 3.30 7.36
CA THR A 79 32.72 3.56 6.46
C THR A 79 34.01 2.88 6.93
N PHE A 80 34.22 2.71 8.24
CA PHE A 80 35.48 2.20 8.80
C PHE A 80 35.91 0.82 8.29
N PRO A 81 35.01 -0.16 8.10
CA PRO A 81 35.35 -1.46 7.53
C PRO A 81 35.82 -1.42 6.08
N HIS A 82 35.58 -0.31 5.36
CA HIS A 82 35.92 -0.13 3.95
C HIS A 82 37.15 0.74 3.73
N MET A 83 37.91 1.00 4.79
CA MET A 83 39.19 1.70 4.71
C MET A 83 40.38 0.73 4.74
N ASP A 84 41.45 1.08 4.03
CA ASP A 84 42.74 0.37 4.12
C ASP A 84 43.56 0.78 5.35
N ALA A 85 44.77 0.22 5.47
CA ALA A 85 45.69 0.51 6.58
C ALA A 85 46.21 1.97 6.61
N GLN A 86 46.02 2.73 5.54
CA GLN A 86 46.32 4.16 5.41
C GLN A 86 45.06 5.03 5.54
N ASN A 87 43.95 4.44 5.99
CA ASN A 87 42.62 5.06 6.09
C ASN A 87 42.08 5.59 4.75
N GLN A 88 42.49 5.01 3.61
CA GLN A 88 41.89 5.32 2.32
C GLN A 88 40.63 4.48 2.12
N ILE A 89 39.51 5.14 1.77
CA ILE A 89 38.24 4.47 1.51
C ILE A 89 38.32 3.75 0.16
N SER A 90 37.81 2.52 0.09
CA SER A 90 37.70 1.74 -1.14
C SER A 90 36.99 2.51 -2.26
N ASP A 91 37.64 2.61 -3.42
CA ASP A 91 37.05 3.18 -4.65
C ASP A 91 35.74 2.49 -5.05
N THR A 92 35.64 1.17 -4.83
CA THR A 92 34.43 0.41 -5.13
C THR A 92 33.28 0.86 -4.23
N TRP A 93 33.56 1.09 -2.95
CA TRP A 93 32.58 1.59 -2.00
C TRP A 93 32.17 3.03 -2.32
N LEU A 94 33.14 3.91 -2.65
CA LEU A 94 32.85 5.30 -3.05
C LEU A 94 32.01 5.40 -4.33
N LYS A 95 32.16 4.47 -5.29
CA LYS A 95 31.28 4.40 -6.47
C LYS A 95 29.86 3.97 -6.11
N LYS A 96 29.70 3.11 -5.11
CA LYS A 96 28.39 2.72 -4.61
C LYS A 96 27.70 3.88 -3.90
N LEU A 97 28.45 4.66 -3.12
CA LEU A 97 27.94 5.88 -2.50
C LEU A 97 27.54 6.93 -3.55
N ASP A 98 28.31 7.08 -4.63
CA ASP A 98 27.92 7.96 -5.76
C ASP A 98 26.55 7.59 -6.32
N TRP A 99 26.30 6.31 -6.55
CA TRP A 99 24.99 5.85 -7.03
C TRP A 99 23.87 6.21 -6.05
N VAL A 100 24.07 6.04 -4.74
CA VAL A 100 23.08 6.42 -3.73
C VAL A 100 22.81 7.93 -3.76
N VAL A 101 23.87 8.74 -3.79
CA VAL A 101 23.78 10.21 -3.87
C VAL A 101 23.07 10.66 -5.15
N ASP A 102 23.50 10.14 -6.30
CA ASP A 102 22.93 10.51 -7.60
C ASP A 102 21.46 10.07 -7.71
N THR A 103 21.10 8.91 -7.16
CA THR A 103 19.71 8.41 -7.15
C THR A 103 18.81 9.24 -6.24
N ALA A 104 19.28 9.65 -5.06
CA ALA A 104 18.52 10.56 -4.20
C ALA A 104 18.29 11.92 -4.87
N LEU A 105 19.35 12.51 -5.45
CA LEU A 105 19.26 13.79 -6.15
C LEU A 105 18.36 13.73 -7.39
N LYS A 106 18.36 12.61 -8.12
CA LYS A 106 17.47 12.37 -9.27
C LYS A 106 15.99 12.55 -8.93
N TYR A 107 15.57 12.24 -7.70
CA TYR A 107 14.19 12.33 -7.23
C TYR A 107 13.93 13.54 -6.32
N ASP A 108 14.79 14.57 -6.37
CA ASP A 108 14.67 15.79 -5.55
C ASP A 108 14.56 15.50 -4.05
N LEU A 109 15.29 14.48 -3.58
CA LEU A 109 15.45 14.19 -2.16
C LEU A 109 16.69 14.93 -1.64
N ASN A 110 16.59 15.46 -0.41
CA ASN A 110 17.78 15.74 0.37
C ASN A 110 18.41 14.42 0.79
N ILE A 111 19.73 14.38 0.90
CA ILE A 111 20.48 13.22 1.33
C ILE A 111 21.43 13.61 2.45
N ILE A 112 21.24 13.03 3.62
CA ILE A 112 22.15 13.15 4.76
C ILE A 112 23.10 11.95 4.70
N LEU A 113 24.40 12.23 4.63
CA LEU A 113 25.46 11.23 4.76
C LEU A 113 25.88 11.19 6.23
N ASP A 114 25.41 10.16 6.93
CA ASP A 114 25.66 9.96 8.35
C ASP A 114 26.73 8.90 8.55
N GLU A 115 27.83 9.30 9.20
CA GLU A 115 28.85 8.34 9.59
C GLU A 115 28.46 7.63 10.90
N HIS A 116 28.31 6.32 10.82
CA HIS A 116 27.58 5.52 11.81
C HIS A 116 28.46 4.53 12.57
N ASP A 117 29.80 4.56 12.41
CA ASP A 117 30.77 3.74 13.16
C ASP A 117 30.96 4.18 14.63
N PHE A 118 29.87 4.56 15.30
CA PHE A 118 29.85 5.10 16.66
C PHE A 118 30.30 4.09 17.73
N THR A 119 30.09 2.80 17.48
CA THR A 119 30.54 1.71 18.37
C THR A 119 32.07 1.58 18.41
N ASP A 120 32.76 1.84 17.31
CA ASP A 120 34.24 1.86 17.32
C ASP A 120 34.76 3.14 17.94
N CYS A 121 34.09 4.25 17.63
CA CYS A 121 34.41 5.56 18.19
C CYS A 121 34.26 5.65 19.72
N SER A 122 33.27 4.96 20.29
CA SER A 122 33.01 4.95 21.73
C SER A 122 34.03 4.15 22.55
N LYS A 123 34.86 3.32 21.91
CA LYS A 123 35.92 2.53 22.56
C LYS A 123 37.23 3.31 22.73
N ASP A 124 37.60 4.12 21.73
CA ASP A 124 38.83 4.91 21.74
C ASP A 124 38.68 6.22 20.92
N ALA A 125 38.69 7.34 21.63
CA ALA A 125 38.55 8.66 21.04
C ALA A 125 39.71 9.05 20.11
N ALA A 126 40.94 8.57 20.35
CA ALA A 126 42.09 8.92 19.52
C ALA A 126 42.03 8.22 18.14
N THR A 127 41.68 6.92 18.15
CA THR A 127 41.40 6.18 16.92
C THR A 127 40.18 6.76 16.20
N CYS A 128 39.13 7.11 16.93
CA CYS A 128 37.96 7.80 16.36
C CYS A 128 38.36 9.09 15.64
N GLU A 129 39.08 10.00 16.29
CA GLU A 129 39.51 11.27 15.69
C GLU A 129 40.28 11.03 14.39
N THR A 130 41.21 10.06 14.39
CA THR A 130 42.04 9.74 13.22
C THR A 130 41.19 9.24 12.06
N LYS A 131 40.35 8.22 12.30
CA LYS A 131 39.51 7.60 11.26
C LYS A 131 38.43 8.55 10.77
N LEU A 132 37.75 9.24 11.67
CA LEU A 132 36.66 10.16 11.34
C LEU A 132 37.17 11.36 10.52
N THR A 133 38.35 11.89 10.87
CA THR A 133 39.02 12.93 10.06
C THR A 133 39.38 12.41 8.67
N ALA A 134 39.89 11.19 8.55
CA ALA A 134 40.22 10.58 7.27
C ALA A 134 38.97 10.36 6.39
N VAL A 135 37.88 9.84 6.97
CA VAL A 135 36.58 9.67 6.28
C VAL A 135 36.10 11.01 5.74
N TRP A 136 36.00 12.03 6.61
CA TRP A 136 35.47 13.33 6.21
C TRP A 136 36.38 14.08 5.23
N SER A 137 37.71 13.91 5.30
CA SER A 137 38.60 14.50 4.29
C SER A 137 38.31 13.99 2.87
N GLN A 138 37.96 12.71 2.73
CA GLN A 138 37.70 12.07 1.43
C GLN A 138 36.27 12.35 0.96
N ILE A 139 35.27 12.13 1.82
CA ILE A 139 33.84 12.35 1.48
C ILE A 139 33.56 13.83 1.21
N ALA A 140 34.07 14.74 2.05
CA ALA A 140 33.83 16.17 1.85
C ALA A 140 34.46 16.68 0.55
N THR A 141 35.69 16.26 0.24
CA THR A 141 36.35 16.62 -1.03
C THR A 141 35.59 16.05 -2.23
N ARG A 142 35.17 14.78 -2.18
CA ARG A 142 34.46 14.11 -3.28
C ARG A 142 33.14 14.80 -3.63
N TYR A 143 32.39 15.26 -2.63
CA TYR A 143 31.08 15.86 -2.84
C TYR A 143 31.05 17.40 -2.74
N GLN A 144 32.21 18.06 -2.73
CA GLN A 144 32.30 19.52 -2.52
C GLN A 144 31.43 20.34 -3.48
N ASP A 145 31.38 19.95 -4.77
CA ASP A 145 30.67 20.67 -5.82
C ASP A 145 29.22 20.20 -6.02
N ARG A 146 28.81 19.13 -5.33
CA ARG A 146 27.44 18.58 -5.43
C ARG A 146 26.44 19.53 -4.78
N SER A 147 25.18 19.44 -5.22
CA SER A 147 24.03 20.17 -4.67
C SER A 147 24.07 20.33 -3.15
N ASN A 148 23.56 21.45 -2.64
CA ASN A 148 23.36 21.69 -1.22
C ASN A 148 22.40 20.69 -0.54
N ARG A 149 21.63 19.92 -1.34
CA ARG A 149 20.85 18.77 -0.89
C ARG A 149 21.69 17.63 -0.31
N VAL A 150 23.00 17.58 -0.58
CA VAL A 150 23.93 16.65 0.08
C VAL A 150 24.40 17.28 1.39
N ILE A 151 24.04 16.67 2.52
CA ILE A 151 24.30 17.18 3.87
C ILE A 151 25.16 16.17 4.61
N PHE A 152 26.06 16.65 5.47
CA PHE A 152 27.01 15.81 6.19
C PHE A 152 26.63 15.75 7.67
N GLU A 153 26.59 14.56 8.26
CA GLU A 153 26.38 14.37 9.70
C GLU A 153 27.62 13.72 10.32
N ILE A 154 28.30 14.45 11.21
CA ILE A 154 29.68 14.15 11.59
C ILE A 154 29.84 12.73 12.14
N LEU A 155 29.00 12.33 13.09
CA LEU A 155 29.03 11.02 13.75
C LEU A 155 27.70 10.75 14.45
N ASN A 156 27.11 9.61 14.17
CA ASN A 156 25.96 9.08 14.89
C ASN A 156 26.29 8.81 16.37
N GLU A 157 25.36 9.08 17.27
CA GLU A 157 25.32 8.57 18.64
C GLU A 157 26.64 8.53 19.46
N PRO A 158 27.40 9.64 19.63
CA PRO A 158 28.59 9.64 20.48
C PRO A 158 28.29 9.20 21.93
N HIS A 159 29.02 8.22 22.45
CA HIS A 159 28.82 7.68 23.80
C HIS A 159 30.11 7.14 24.43
N ASP A 160 30.03 6.70 25.70
CA ASP A 160 31.13 6.16 26.52
C ASP A 160 32.41 7.01 26.52
N LYS A 161 33.48 6.59 25.83
CA LYS A 161 34.76 7.34 25.80
C LYS A 161 34.64 8.66 25.04
N LEU A 162 33.58 8.85 24.25
CA LEU A 162 33.19 10.14 23.71
C LEU A 162 32.20 10.84 24.65
N ASP A 163 32.65 11.12 25.87
CA ASP A 163 31.92 11.97 26.79
C ASP A 163 31.83 13.42 26.29
N ALA A 164 31.05 14.27 26.96
CA ALA A 164 30.82 15.64 26.49
C ALA A 164 32.11 16.47 26.35
N ALA A 165 33.09 16.29 27.24
CA ALA A 165 34.34 17.03 27.17
C ALA A 165 35.19 16.57 25.97
N THR A 166 35.29 15.26 25.78
CA THR A 166 36.05 14.63 24.71
C THR A 166 35.43 14.93 23.34
N TRP A 167 34.12 14.79 23.23
CA TRP A 167 33.39 15.08 21.98
C TRP A 167 33.55 16.55 21.57
N ASN A 168 33.35 17.49 22.49
CA ASN A 168 33.52 18.93 22.24
C ASN A 168 34.97 19.34 21.88
N ALA A 169 35.97 18.51 22.21
CA ALA A 169 37.35 18.72 21.78
C ALA A 169 37.65 18.10 20.39
N LEU A 170 36.97 17.01 20.05
CA LEU A 170 37.21 16.21 18.85
C LEU A 170 36.45 16.75 17.64
N PHE A 171 35.11 16.90 17.72
CA PHE A 171 34.30 17.22 16.54
C PHE A 171 34.70 18.54 15.84
N PRO A 172 35.17 19.61 16.53
CA PRO A 172 35.59 20.83 15.84
C PRO A 172 36.76 20.62 14.88
N LYS A 173 37.64 19.64 15.14
CA LYS A 173 38.76 19.28 14.25
C LYS A 173 38.27 18.59 12.98
N VAL A 174 37.30 17.70 13.12
CA VAL A 174 36.63 17.04 11.99
C VAL A 174 35.84 18.08 11.17
N LEU A 175 35.12 18.97 11.84
CA LEU A 175 34.42 20.08 11.19
C LEU A 175 35.38 20.98 10.41
N ALA A 176 36.56 21.32 10.97
CA ALA A 176 37.57 22.10 10.27
C ALA A 176 38.06 21.38 9.00
N THR A 177 38.17 20.05 9.03
CA THR A 177 38.52 19.22 7.86
C THR A 177 37.44 19.32 6.76
N ILE A 178 36.17 19.24 7.14
CA ILE A 178 35.04 19.44 6.21
C ILE A 178 35.08 20.86 5.61
N ARG A 179 35.26 21.89 6.46
CA ARG A 179 35.24 23.30 6.08
C ARG A 179 36.37 23.69 5.12
N ALA A 180 37.47 22.93 5.08
CA ALA A 180 38.56 23.15 4.14
C ALA A 180 38.12 23.07 2.66
N THR A 181 37.15 22.20 2.35
CA THR A 181 36.58 22.05 1.00
C THR A 181 35.12 22.49 0.91
N ASN A 182 34.40 22.54 2.03
CA ASN A 182 32.97 22.83 2.11
C ASN A 182 32.67 23.99 3.08
N PRO A 183 33.07 25.23 2.76
CA PRO A 183 32.98 26.35 3.68
C PRO A 183 31.54 26.74 4.06
N GLN A 184 30.56 26.42 3.21
CA GLN A 184 29.15 26.83 3.40
C GLN A 184 28.14 25.67 3.33
N ARG A 185 28.61 24.41 3.26
CA ARG A 185 27.71 23.25 3.30
C ARG A 185 27.18 23.07 4.72
N ASN A 186 25.89 22.86 4.88
CA ASN A 186 25.33 22.57 6.20
C ASN A 186 25.86 21.23 6.72
N VAL A 187 26.24 21.21 8.00
CA VAL A 187 26.77 20.03 8.70
C VAL A 187 25.92 19.79 9.95
N ILE A 188 25.53 18.54 10.17
CA ILE A 188 24.76 18.08 11.31
C ILE A 188 25.71 17.58 12.40
N VAL A 189 25.43 17.95 13.64
CA VAL A 189 26.18 17.49 14.81
C VAL A 189 25.26 17.37 16.02
N GLY A 190 25.36 16.26 16.74
CA GLY A 190 24.57 15.99 17.94
C GLY A 190 25.37 16.03 19.24
N GLY A 191 24.65 15.93 20.35
CA GLY A 191 25.23 15.72 21.68
C GLY A 191 25.67 14.27 21.91
N THR A 192 26.09 13.96 23.14
CA THR A 192 26.51 12.62 23.54
C THR A 192 25.36 11.79 24.12
N GLN A 193 25.65 10.59 24.62
CA GLN A 193 24.67 9.63 25.14
C GLN A 193 23.66 9.24 24.07
N TRP A 194 24.14 8.69 22.96
CA TRP A 194 23.31 8.28 21.83
C TRP A 194 22.45 9.44 21.28
N ASN A 195 23.08 10.60 21.08
CA ASN A 195 22.42 11.85 20.68
C ASN A 195 21.18 12.19 21.51
N SER A 196 21.22 11.94 22.83
CA SER A 196 20.10 12.26 23.71
C SER A 196 19.80 13.76 23.69
N ARG A 197 18.50 14.12 23.61
CA ARG A 197 18.04 15.51 23.79
C ARG A 197 18.59 16.18 25.06
N ASN A 198 18.84 15.37 26.10
CA ASN A 198 19.27 15.86 27.41
C ASN A 198 20.72 16.37 27.44
N THR A 199 21.52 16.04 26.42
CA THR A 199 22.93 16.45 26.31
C THR A 199 23.12 17.62 25.34
N LEU A 200 22.06 18.13 24.69
CA LEU A 200 22.14 19.34 23.83
C LEU A 200 22.71 20.54 24.60
N LYS A 201 22.36 20.69 25.87
CA LYS A 201 22.90 21.74 26.76
C LYS A 201 24.43 21.68 26.94
N ASP A 202 25.03 20.52 26.72
CA ASP A 202 26.47 20.29 26.89
C ASP A 202 27.23 20.44 25.55
N LEU A 203 26.52 20.57 24.42
CA LEU A 203 27.10 20.70 23.08
C LEU A 203 27.62 22.13 22.85
N LYS A 204 28.91 22.26 22.51
CA LYS A 204 29.61 23.54 22.33
C LYS A 204 29.89 23.82 20.86
N LEU A 205 28.88 24.33 20.15
CA LEU A 205 29.00 24.66 18.74
C LEU A 205 29.84 25.93 18.53
N PRO A 206 30.70 26.01 17.48
CA PRO A 206 31.40 27.24 17.13
C PRO A 206 30.42 28.39 16.88
N GLU A 207 30.58 29.50 17.59
CA GLU A 207 29.64 30.63 17.52
C GLU A 207 29.52 31.22 16.10
N ASN A 208 30.65 31.30 15.38
CA ASN A 208 30.73 31.93 14.07
C ASN A 208 30.33 30.99 12.91
N ASP A 209 30.23 29.68 13.13
CA ASP A 209 29.76 28.76 12.09
C ASP A 209 28.23 28.69 12.12
N ARG A 210 27.59 29.26 11.10
CA ARG A 210 26.13 29.33 10.95
C ARG A 210 25.57 28.28 10.01
N HIS A 211 26.41 27.39 9.48
CA HIS A 211 26.03 26.26 8.64
C HIS A 211 26.00 24.96 9.45
N LEU A 212 25.43 25.03 10.66
CA LEU A 212 25.33 23.91 11.60
C LEU A 212 23.87 23.65 11.97
N ILE A 213 23.47 22.39 11.86
CA ILE A 213 22.17 21.86 12.28
C ILE A 213 22.43 20.96 13.49
N ALA A 214 21.69 21.15 14.57
CA ALA A 214 21.83 20.28 15.74
C ALA A 214 20.89 19.08 15.63
N THR A 215 21.33 17.89 16.08
CA THR A 215 20.50 16.69 16.07
C THR A 215 20.35 16.03 17.43
N PHE A 216 19.20 15.37 17.61
CA PHE A 216 18.92 14.46 18.72
C PHE A 216 18.12 13.25 18.23
N HIS A 217 18.17 12.14 18.96
CA HIS A 217 17.37 10.94 18.73
C HIS A 217 16.31 10.77 19.82
N TYR A 218 15.14 10.23 19.46
CA TYR A 218 14.02 10.07 20.40
C TYR A 218 13.42 8.65 20.36
N TYR A 219 13.68 7.90 21.42
CA TYR A 219 13.17 6.54 21.63
C TYR A 219 12.45 6.36 22.97
N ASP A 220 12.06 7.47 23.62
CA ASP A 220 11.38 7.40 24.91
C ASP A 220 9.88 7.03 24.74
N PRO A 221 9.33 6.14 25.61
CA PRO A 221 10.02 5.33 26.61
C PRO A 221 10.76 4.14 25.96
N PHE A 222 12.04 3.96 26.29
CA PHE A 222 12.88 2.91 25.68
C PHE A 222 12.32 1.50 25.87
N ASN A 223 11.74 1.22 27.04
CA ASN A 223 11.08 -0.07 27.32
C ASN A 223 9.92 -0.36 26.37
N PHE A 224 9.23 0.67 25.85
CA PHE A 224 8.19 0.50 24.85
C PHE A 224 8.77 0.35 23.44
N THR A 225 9.66 1.27 23.05
CA THR A 225 10.17 1.35 21.67
C THR A 225 11.09 0.18 21.30
N HIS A 226 11.76 -0.44 22.27
CA HIS A 226 12.75 -1.49 22.05
C HIS A 226 12.39 -2.84 22.69
N GLN A 227 11.17 -3.02 23.20
CA GLN A 227 10.74 -4.30 23.79
C GLN A 227 11.03 -5.47 22.84
N GLY A 228 11.81 -6.44 23.29
CA GLY A 228 12.16 -7.62 22.49
C GLY A 228 13.24 -7.44 21.43
N ALA A 229 13.91 -6.29 21.35
CA ALA A 229 15.08 -6.11 20.51
C ALA A 229 16.22 -7.03 20.97
N SER A 230 16.76 -7.85 20.07
CA SER A 230 17.77 -8.87 20.41
C SER A 230 19.16 -8.29 20.69
N TRP A 231 19.39 -7.05 20.27
CA TRP A 231 20.63 -6.31 20.52
C TRP A 231 20.56 -5.42 21.76
N ALA A 232 19.38 -5.25 22.35
CA ALA A 232 19.22 -4.51 23.60
C ALA A 232 19.67 -5.36 24.80
N SER A 233 19.72 -4.74 25.98
CA SER A 233 20.06 -5.44 27.22
C SER A 233 19.07 -6.59 27.50
N PRO A 234 19.48 -7.65 28.23
CA PRO A 234 18.64 -8.83 28.44
C PRO A 234 17.26 -8.54 29.06
N ASP A 235 17.16 -7.52 29.90
CA ASP A 235 15.91 -7.06 30.49
C ASP A 235 14.97 -6.45 29.45
N ILE A 236 15.46 -5.62 28.52
CA ILE A 236 14.67 -5.04 27.43
C ILE A 236 14.27 -6.12 26.41
N MET A 237 15.22 -7.01 26.08
CA MET A 237 14.97 -8.16 25.20
C MET A 237 13.89 -9.10 25.76
N ALA A 238 13.65 -9.13 27.07
CA ALA A 238 12.62 -9.95 27.71
C ALA A 238 11.21 -9.31 27.69
N LEU A 239 11.10 -7.99 27.46
CA LEU A 239 9.82 -7.27 27.51
C LEU A 239 8.92 -7.60 26.33
N ARG A 240 7.61 -7.77 26.56
CA ARG A 240 6.60 -7.99 25.52
C ARG A 240 5.28 -7.30 25.91
N GLY A 241 4.51 -6.90 24.92
CA GLY A 241 3.14 -6.40 25.11
C GLY A 241 3.02 -5.06 25.85
N ILE A 242 4.10 -4.29 25.98
CA ILE A 242 4.04 -2.94 26.55
C ILE A 242 3.31 -2.05 25.54
N THR A 243 2.27 -1.36 26.00
CA THR A 243 1.46 -0.45 25.20
C THR A 243 1.80 1.02 25.50
N TRP A 244 1.42 1.88 24.58
CA TRP A 244 1.56 3.34 24.66
C TRP A 244 0.33 4.00 24.03
N GLY A 245 -0.09 5.16 24.54
CA GLY A 245 -1.13 5.98 23.89
C GLY A 245 -1.95 6.89 24.79
N SER A 246 -1.66 7.00 26.09
CA SER A 246 -2.42 7.87 26.98
C SER A 246 -2.18 9.36 26.68
N GLU A 247 -3.13 10.22 27.05
CA GLU A 247 -3.00 11.68 26.89
C GLU A 247 -1.76 12.22 27.62
N ALA A 248 -1.48 11.71 28.84
CA ALA A 248 -0.30 12.10 29.60
C ALA A 248 1.01 11.72 28.89
N GLN A 249 1.05 10.54 28.26
CA GLN A 249 2.20 10.12 27.48
C GLN A 249 2.41 10.99 26.24
N ARG A 250 1.33 11.34 25.52
CA ARG A 250 1.38 12.28 24.38
C ARG A 250 1.87 13.66 24.81
N ALA A 251 1.34 14.18 25.92
CA ALA A 251 1.77 15.46 26.48
C ALA A 251 3.24 15.48 26.91
N GLN A 252 3.78 14.33 27.34
CA GLN A 252 5.19 14.21 27.70
C GLN A 252 6.13 14.37 26.49
N ILE A 253 5.76 13.83 25.32
CA ILE A 253 6.52 14.03 24.07
C ILE A 253 6.58 15.53 23.74
N ASP A 254 5.44 16.21 23.82
CA ASP A 254 5.37 17.65 23.57
C ASP A 254 6.24 18.43 24.55
N ALA A 255 6.19 18.12 25.85
CA ALA A 255 7.03 18.78 26.85
C ALA A 255 8.54 18.52 26.63
N ASP A 256 8.91 17.32 26.18
CA ASP A 256 10.28 17.01 25.81
C ASP A 256 10.74 17.87 24.62
N PHE A 257 9.87 18.08 23.63
CA PHE A 257 10.20 18.81 22.40
C PHE A 257 10.13 20.33 22.61
N ASP A 258 9.30 20.82 23.52
CA ASP A 258 9.33 22.20 24.02
C ASP A 258 10.72 22.55 24.57
N ALA A 259 11.33 21.63 25.34
CA ALA A 259 12.68 21.83 25.89
C ALA A 259 13.76 21.89 24.80
N VAL A 260 13.66 21.02 23.78
CA VAL A 260 14.56 21.06 22.61
C VAL A 260 14.37 22.36 21.84
N LYS A 261 13.13 22.80 21.63
CA LYS A 261 12.81 24.04 20.93
C LYS A 261 13.33 25.27 21.67
N ALA A 262 13.21 25.30 23.00
CA ALA A 262 13.77 26.36 23.82
C ALA A 262 15.30 26.43 23.69
N TRP A 263 15.99 25.28 23.65
CA TRP A 263 17.44 25.23 23.39
C TRP A 263 17.78 25.73 21.98
N SER A 264 17.01 25.30 20.96
CA SER A 264 17.15 25.73 19.57
C SER A 264 17.07 27.26 19.44
N ASP A 265 16.08 27.86 20.09
CA ASP A 265 15.85 29.32 20.04
C ASP A 265 16.95 30.10 20.76
N ALA A 266 17.38 29.62 21.93
CA ALA A 266 18.44 30.25 22.71
C ALA A 266 19.79 30.22 21.97
N ASN A 267 20.11 29.11 21.30
CA ASN A 267 21.37 28.92 20.58
C ASN A 267 21.30 29.36 19.11
N LYS A 268 20.09 29.67 18.63
CA LYS A 268 19.78 29.90 17.22
C LYS A 268 20.33 28.76 16.38
N ARG A 269 19.87 27.53 16.59
CA ARG A 269 20.33 26.36 15.82
C ARG A 269 19.12 25.56 15.40
N PRO A 270 18.88 25.35 14.10
CA PRO A 270 17.78 24.52 13.66
C PRO A 270 18.03 23.06 14.04
N ILE A 271 16.95 22.30 14.14
CA ILE A 271 16.94 20.95 14.71
C ILE A 271 16.59 19.91 13.66
N LEU A 272 17.32 18.80 13.68
CA LEU A 272 16.96 17.53 13.08
C LEU A 272 16.68 16.51 14.18
N LEU A 273 15.48 15.93 14.22
CA LEU A 273 15.24 14.66 14.91
C LEU A 273 15.78 13.53 14.02
N GLY A 274 17.03 13.13 14.23
CA GLY A 274 17.78 12.25 13.32
C GLY A 274 17.20 10.83 13.25
N GLU A 275 16.66 10.37 14.38
CA GLU A 275 16.03 9.07 14.49
C GLU A 275 14.89 9.08 15.51
N PHE A 276 13.82 8.39 15.15
CA PHE A 276 12.76 7.95 16.05
C PHE A 276 12.02 6.76 15.45
N GLY A 277 11.47 5.88 16.29
CA GLY A 277 10.68 4.74 15.84
C GLY A 277 10.32 3.80 16.99
N ALA A 278 9.47 2.81 16.70
CA ALA A 278 9.19 1.70 17.61
C ALA A 278 9.34 0.36 16.90
N TYR A 279 10.09 -0.56 17.52
CA TYR A 279 10.47 -1.88 17.01
C TYR A 279 9.24 -2.77 16.73
N ASP A 280 9.33 -3.65 15.73
CA ASP A 280 8.22 -4.43 15.19
C ASP A 280 7.58 -5.42 16.18
N LYS A 281 8.23 -5.71 17.30
CA LYS A 281 7.69 -6.56 18.38
C LYS A 281 6.73 -5.83 19.32
N ALA A 282 6.66 -4.51 19.27
CA ALA A 282 5.67 -3.75 20.02
C ALA A 282 4.26 -3.89 19.38
N PRO A 283 3.16 -3.79 20.17
CA PRO A 283 1.80 -3.84 19.62
C PRO A 283 1.57 -2.75 18.55
N LEU A 284 1.10 -3.16 17.36
CA LEU A 284 0.99 -2.27 16.19
C LEU A 284 0.18 -1.00 16.48
N GLU A 285 -0.97 -1.11 17.15
CA GLU A 285 -1.81 0.05 17.52
C GLU A 285 -1.04 1.10 18.32
N SER A 286 -0.24 0.66 19.30
CA SER A 286 0.60 1.57 20.08
C SER A 286 1.74 2.14 19.25
N ARG A 287 2.30 1.38 18.30
CA ARG A 287 3.36 1.87 17.40
C ARG A 287 2.82 2.98 16.49
N ILE A 288 1.62 2.82 15.92
CA ILE A 288 0.95 3.82 15.08
C ILE A 288 0.79 5.12 15.88
N VAL A 289 0.17 5.01 17.05
CA VAL A 289 -0.16 6.15 17.91
C VAL A 289 1.09 6.88 18.42
N TRP A 290 2.14 6.15 18.80
CA TRP A 290 3.41 6.75 19.22
C TRP A 290 4.13 7.43 18.05
N THR A 291 4.17 6.77 16.89
CA THR A 291 4.84 7.30 15.68
C THR A 291 4.19 8.60 15.22
N ASP A 292 2.86 8.65 15.19
CA ASP A 292 2.09 9.86 14.89
C ASP A 292 2.42 10.96 15.92
N ALA A 293 2.34 10.67 17.21
CA ALA A 293 2.60 11.67 18.25
C ALA A 293 4.00 12.31 18.14
N VAL A 294 5.03 11.51 17.90
CA VAL A 294 6.40 12.02 17.71
C VAL A 294 6.51 12.85 16.43
N ALA A 295 6.00 12.35 15.30
CA ALA A 295 6.07 13.06 14.02
C ALA A 295 5.31 14.39 14.05
N ARG A 296 4.09 14.39 14.60
CA ARG A 296 3.27 15.60 14.77
C ARG A 296 3.92 16.59 15.73
N SER A 297 4.52 16.11 16.83
CA SER A 297 5.24 16.99 17.76
C SER A 297 6.48 17.60 17.11
N ALA A 298 7.27 16.83 16.37
CA ALA A 298 8.43 17.36 15.63
C ALA A 298 8.01 18.46 14.66
N GLU A 299 6.95 18.24 13.88
CA GLU A 299 6.42 19.22 12.93
C GLU A 299 5.87 20.48 13.61
N LYS A 300 5.15 20.32 14.74
CA LYS A 300 4.65 21.43 15.56
C LYS A 300 5.78 22.35 16.04
N HIS A 301 6.96 21.79 16.33
CA HIS A 301 8.13 22.55 16.79
C HIS A 301 9.05 23.00 15.64
N GLY A 302 8.72 22.70 14.39
CA GLY A 302 9.49 23.09 13.22
C GLY A 302 10.78 22.28 13.03
N PHE A 303 10.85 21.06 13.57
CA PHE A 303 11.99 20.17 13.39
C PHE A 303 11.86 19.43 12.07
N ALA A 304 12.97 19.31 11.33
CA ALA A 304 13.08 18.22 10.36
C ALA A 304 13.21 16.90 11.10
N TRP A 305 12.83 15.78 10.48
CA TRP A 305 12.94 14.48 11.12
C TRP A 305 13.23 13.37 10.12
N ALA A 306 13.89 12.29 10.58
CA ALA A 306 14.04 11.06 9.81
C ALA A 306 13.61 9.84 10.63
N TYR A 307 12.63 9.08 10.12
CA TYR A 307 12.11 7.88 10.78
C TYR A 307 13.11 6.74 10.73
N TRP A 308 13.30 6.03 11.85
CA TRP A 308 14.02 4.76 11.92
C TRP A 308 13.00 3.62 11.88
N GLN A 309 12.93 2.82 10.81
CA GLN A 309 13.72 2.88 9.58
C GLN A 309 12.90 2.38 8.38
N PHE A 310 13.37 2.71 7.17
CA PHE A 310 12.69 2.34 5.92
C PHE A 310 12.36 0.86 5.86
N SER A 311 13.26 -0.01 6.31
CA SER A 311 13.12 -1.47 6.23
C SER A 311 13.49 -2.21 7.52
N SER A 312 13.76 -3.53 7.42
CA SER A 312 14.22 -4.43 8.50
C SER A 312 13.23 -4.60 9.65
N ASP A 313 13.38 -3.87 10.76
CA ASP A 313 12.69 -4.26 12.01
C ASP A 313 11.88 -3.13 12.66
N PHE A 314 11.89 -1.94 12.07
CA PHE A 314 10.95 -0.86 12.39
C PHE A 314 9.96 -0.66 11.23
N ILE A 315 10.38 -0.95 10.00
CA ILE A 315 9.54 -1.28 8.83
C ILE A 315 8.44 -0.25 8.55
N VAL A 316 8.77 0.76 7.75
CA VAL A 316 7.77 1.52 6.99
C VAL A 316 7.57 0.95 5.57
N TRP A 317 8.58 0.30 5.00
CA TRP A 317 8.55 -0.48 3.75
C TRP A 317 8.95 -1.94 4.02
N ASP A 318 8.13 -2.89 3.57
CA ASP A 318 8.38 -4.32 3.70
C ASP A 318 8.90 -4.87 2.37
N PHE A 319 10.22 -5.08 2.25
CA PHE A 319 10.83 -5.63 1.04
C PHE A 319 10.34 -7.03 0.67
N ALA A 320 9.86 -7.83 1.63
CA ALA A 320 9.32 -9.16 1.32
C ALA A 320 7.93 -9.08 0.69
N LYS A 321 7.15 -8.05 1.03
CA LYS A 321 5.85 -7.76 0.42
C LYS A 321 5.93 -6.81 -0.77
N ASP A 322 7.07 -6.13 -0.92
CA ASP A 322 7.27 -5.04 -1.86
C ASP A 322 6.21 -3.94 -1.75
N ASP A 323 5.79 -3.63 -0.51
CA ASP A 323 4.74 -2.64 -0.22
C ASP A 323 5.00 -1.91 1.12
N TRP A 324 4.33 -0.78 1.30
CA TRP A 324 4.35 -0.01 2.53
C TRP A 324 3.69 -0.76 3.70
N ASN A 325 4.23 -0.60 4.90
CA ASN A 325 3.49 -0.77 6.13
C ASN A 325 2.54 0.42 6.30
N ARG A 326 1.38 0.34 5.63
CA ARG A 326 0.42 1.45 5.47
C ARG A 326 0.00 2.11 6.79
N PRO A 327 -0.28 1.41 7.89
CA PRO A 327 -0.60 2.07 9.16
C PRO A 327 0.56 2.94 9.70
N ILE A 328 1.81 2.48 9.56
CA ILE A 328 2.98 3.27 9.96
C ILE A 328 3.24 4.41 8.98
N LEU A 329 3.09 4.18 7.67
CA LEU A 329 3.15 5.25 6.67
C LEU A 329 2.08 6.32 6.95
N GLY A 330 0.86 5.94 7.33
CA GLY A 330 -0.22 6.86 7.71
C GLY A 330 0.10 7.69 8.94
N ALA A 331 0.78 7.11 9.94
CA ALA A 331 1.26 7.87 11.10
C ALA A 331 2.34 8.90 10.72
N LEU A 332 3.20 8.57 9.76
CA LEU A 332 4.31 9.43 9.31
C LEU A 332 3.85 10.50 8.30
N ILE A 333 2.99 10.11 7.37
CA ILE A 333 2.46 10.90 6.26
C ILE A 333 0.93 10.71 6.19
N PRO A 334 0.12 11.39 7.03
CA PRO A 334 -1.33 11.18 7.08
C PRO A 334 -2.08 11.39 5.75
N ASN A 335 -1.52 12.23 4.86
CA ASN A 335 -2.08 12.52 3.54
C ASN A 335 -1.20 11.95 2.42
N SER A 336 -0.56 10.80 2.65
CA SER A 336 0.34 10.22 1.65
C SER A 336 -0.42 9.91 0.36
N PRO A 337 0.07 10.33 -0.82
CA PRO A 337 -0.45 9.88 -2.10
C PRO A 337 -0.29 8.37 -2.31
N ALA A 338 0.56 7.70 -1.50
CA ALA A 338 0.80 6.26 -1.46
C ALA A 338 0.00 5.51 -0.37
N LEU A 339 -0.91 6.21 0.33
CA LEU A 339 -2.01 5.59 1.08
C LEU A 339 -3.35 5.48 0.31
N PRO A 340 -3.41 5.23 -1.02
CA PRO A 340 -4.64 4.84 -1.64
C PRO A 340 -4.86 3.35 -1.35
N GLY A 341 -5.93 3.02 -0.60
CA GLY A 341 -6.63 1.73 -0.52
C GLY A 341 -5.80 0.45 -0.25
N VAL A 342 -6.48 -0.68 -0.02
CA VAL A 342 -5.85 -2.00 -0.13
C VAL A 342 -5.51 -2.26 -1.61
N SER A 343 -4.31 -2.78 -1.94
CA SER A 343 -4.00 -3.12 -3.34
C SER A 343 -4.93 -4.22 -3.85
N ALA A 344 -5.30 -4.19 -5.14
CA ALA A 344 -6.23 -5.16 -5.71
C ALA A 344 -5.78 -6.62 -5.49
N ALA A 345 -4.48 -6.91 -5.58
CA ALA A 345 -3.94 -8.25 -5.32
C ALA A 345 -4.06 -8.66 -3.85
N LYS A 346 -3.81 -7.71 -2.92
CA LYS A 346 -4.00 -7.95 -1.49
C LYS A 346 -5.47 -8.18 -1.16
N GLN A 347 -6.36 -7.42 -1.78
CA GLN A 347 -7.81 -7.55 -1.65
C GLN A 347 -8.26 -8.95 -2.05
N VAL A 348 -7.88 -9.41 -3.25
CA VAL A 348 -8.17 -10.78 -3.72
C VAL A 348 -7.65 -11.85 -2.77
N SER A 349 -6.44 -11.69 -2.22
CA SER A 349 -5.89 -12.66 -1.25
C SER A 349 -6.69 -12.77 0.06
N GLN A 350 -7.49 -11.75 0.40
CA GLN A 350 -8.31 -11.71 1.61
C GLN A 350 -9.76 -12.18 1.38
N MET A 351 -10.18 -12.29 0.10
CA MET A 351 -11.56 -12.61 -0.24
C MET A 351 -11.92 -14.08 0.01
N GLY A 352 -10.98 -15.01 -0.16
CA GLY A 352 -11.20 -16.45 0.07
C GLY A 352 -12.46 -16.99 -0.62
N PRO A 353 -13.12 -18.03 -0.06
CA PRO A 353 -14.42 -18.51 -0.55
C PRO A 353 -15.52 -17.48 -0.31
N GLY A 354 -16.20 -17.07 -1.37
CA GLY A 354 -17.33 -16.15 -1.35
C GLY A 354 -18.66 -16.81 -1.73
N ILE A 355 -19.74 -16.09 -1.45
CA ILE A 355 -21.10 -16.50 -1.76
C ILE A 355 -21.90 -15.32 -2.34
N ASN A 356 -22.66 -15.56 -3.41
CA ASN A 356 -23.62 -14.59 -3.96
C ASN A 356 -24.92 -14.62 -3.16
N ILE A 357 -25.46 -13.44 -2.85
CA ILE A 357 -26.71 -13.27 -2.11
C ILE A 357 -27.64 -12.39 -2.96
N ILE A 358 -28.37 -13.00 -3.89
CA ILE A 358 -29.37 -12.31 -4.71
C ILE A 358 -30.70 -12.21 -3.97
N GLY A 359 -31.27 -10.99 -3.93
CA GLY A 359 -32.62 -10.70 -3.45
C GLY A 359 -32.89 -10.93 -1.97
N GLY A 360 -32.12 -11.82 -1.35
CA GLY A 360 -32.28 -12.27 0.01
C GLY A 360 -32.10 -11.14 1.03
N TYR A 361 -31.25 -10.17 0.71
CA TYR A 361 -30.94 -9.06 1.59
C TYR A 361 -32.06 -8.02 1.65
N ASP A 362 -33.08 -8.05 0.79
CA ASP A 362 -34.27 -7.20 0.87
C ASP A 362 -35.40 -7.93 1.63
N PRO A 363 -36.23 -7.28 2.46
CA PRO A 363 -37.41 -7.93 3.05
C PRO A 363 -38.37 -8.51 2.01
N TYR A 364 -38.40 -7.97 0.78
CA TYR A 364 -39.21 -8.50 -0.31
C TYR A 364 -38.40 -8.61 -1.60
N TRP A 365 -38.51 -9.76 -2.27
CA TRP A 365 -37.87 -10.04 -3.54
C TRP A 365 -38.89 -10.58 -4.55
N ASN A 366 -38.95 -10.00 -5.75
CA ASN A 366 -39.93 -10.34 -6.80
C ASN A 366 -41.40 -10.38 -6.30
N GLY A 367 -41.76 -9.43 -5.43
CA GLY A 367 -43.10 -9.31 -4.86
C GLY A 367 -43.46 -10.38 -3.81
N GLN A 368 -42.49 -11.17 -3.36
CA GLN A 368 -42.65 -12.16 -2.29
C GLN A 368 -41.75 -11.81 -1.10
N PRO A 369 -42.13 -12.18 0.14
CA PRO A 369 -41.22 -12.08 1.28
C PRO A 369 -39.93 -12.85 1.00
N SER A 370 -38.79 -12.22 1.28
CA SER A 370 -37.49 -12.88 1.16
C SER A 370 -37.35 -14.03 2.15
N THR A 371 -36.68 -15.09 1.70
CA THR A 371 -36.32 -16.26 2.50
C THR A 371 -35.06 -16.05 3.32
N PHE A 372 -34.19 -15.14 2.91
CA PHE A 372 -32.91 -14.91 3.55
C PHE A 372 -33.04 -14.00 4.76
N ARG A 373 -32.47 -14.44 5.87
CA ARG A 373 -32.53 -13.74 7.16
C ARG A 373 -31.21 -13.04 7.40
N LEU A 374 -31.15 -11.76 7.03
CA LEU A 374 -29.93 -10.96 6.98
C LEU A 374 -28.89 -11.26 8.09
N ASP A 375 -29.24 -11.10 9.37
CA ASP A 375 -28.31 -11.34 10.50
C ASP A 375 -27.97 -12.83 10.67
N SER A 376 -28.98 -13.70 10.78
CA SER A 376 -28.72 -15.12 11.10
C SER A 376 -28.05 -15.89 9.97
N ASP A 377 -28.40 -15.58 8.71
CA ASP A 377 -27.90 -16.30 7.55
C ASP A 377 -26.51 -15.79 7.14
N LEU A 378 -26.20 -14.48 7.29
CA LEU A 378 -24.82 -13.98 7.16
C LEU A 378 -23.90 -14.57 8.23
N LYS A 379 -24.36 -14.61 9.49
CA LYS A 379 -23.61 -15.28 10.56
C LYS A 379 -23.35 -16.74 10.23
N LEU A 380 -24.38 -17.45 9.76
CA LEU A 380 -24.27 -18.85 9.37
C LEU A 380 -23.30 -19.06 8.20
N ALA A 381 -23.31 -18.18 7.20
CA ALA A 381 -22.33 -18.18 6.12
C ALA A 381 -20.89 -17.99 6.66
N ARG A 382 -20.72 -17.06 7.60
CA ARG A 382 -19.42 -16.77 8.21
C ARG A 382 -18.88 -17.97 8.99
N GLU A 383 -19.73 -18.57 9.82
CA GLU A 383 -19.42 -19.78 10.60
C GLU A 383 -19.10 -20.98 9.72
N ALA A 384 -19.67 -21.06 8.51
CA ALA A 384 -19.33 -22.10 7.54
C ALA A 384 -17.97 -21.91 6.87
N GLY A 385 -17.36 -20.72 6.95
CA GLY A 385 -16.03 -20.43 6.40
C GLY A 385 -16.04 -19.51 5.18
N PHE A 386 -17.19 -18.96 4.78
CA PHE A 386 -17.20 -17.91 3.76
C PHE A 386 -16.57 -16.62 4.31
N THR A 387 -15.80 -15.95 3.46
CA THR A 387 -15.05 -14.72 3.78
C THR A 387 -15.47 -13.52 2.92
N THR A 388 -16.17 -13.77 1.81
CA THR A 388 -16.74 -12.72 0.94
C THR A 388 -18.23 -12.92 0.73
N VAL A 389 -18.98 -11.82 0.69
CA VAL A 389 -20.35 -11.79 0.15
C VAL A 389 -20.40 -10.88 -1.07
N ARG A 390 -20.94 -11.40 -2.17
CA ARG A 390 -21.26 -10.62 -3.36
C ARG A 390 -22.76 -10.35 -3.37
N ILE A 391 -23.13 -9.08 -3.50
CA ILE A 391 -24.51 -8.60 -3.38
C ILE A 391 -24.91 -8.00 -4.74
N PRO A 392 -25.55 -8.79 -5.61
CA PRO A 392 -26.24 -8.31 -6.80
C PRO A 392 -27.28 -7.24 -6.45
N LEU A 393 -27.17 -6.06 -7.03
CA LEU A 393 -28.05 -4.90 -6.83
C LEU A 393 -28.83 -4.64 -8.12
N PHE A 394 -30.15 -4.49 -8.02
CA PHE A 394 -31.03 -4.12 -9.14
C PHE A 394 -31.49 -2.69 -8.92
N THR A 395 -30.60 -1.74 -9.17
CA THR A 395 -30.74 -0.34 -8.76
C THR A 395 -31.70 0.45 -9.64
N PHE A 396 -31.91 0.06 -10.90
CA PHE A 396 -32.70 0.82 -11.87
C PHE A 396 -34.16 0.95 -11.43
N ALA A 397 -34.71 -0.10 -10.81
CA ALA A 397 -36.07 -0.07 -10.24
C ALA A 397 -36.22 0.91 -9.05
N HIS A 398 -35.11 1.31 -8.44
CA HIS A 398 -35.05 2.24 -7.32
C HIS A 398 -34.55 3.63 -7.73
N MET A 399 -34.30 3.85 -9.01
CA MET A 399 -33.90 5.14 -9.55
C MET A 399 -35.12 6.04 -9.75
N LYS A 400 -35.11 7.22 -9.13
CA LYS A 400 -36.17 8.22 -9.30
C LYS A 400 -35.95 9.04 -10.58
N PRO A 401 -36.98 9.73 -11.11
CA PRO A 401 -36.87 10.57 -12.31
C PRO A 401 -35.85 11.72 -12.22
N ASP A 402 -35.43 12.10 -11.00
CA ASP A 402 -34.39 13.11 -10.77
C ASP A 402 -32.96 12.55 -10.86
N GLY A 403 -32.81 11.26 -11.22
CA GLY A 403 -31.52 10.58 -11.34
C GLY A 403 -30.93 10.15 -10.00
N LYS A 404 -31.71 10.16 -8.92
CA LYS A 404 -31.25 9.76 -7.58
C LYS A 404 -31.84 8.42 -7.15
N LEU A 405 -31.06 7.66 -6.39
CA LEU A 405 -31.57 6.43 -5.79
C LEU A 405 -32.59 6.77 -4.69
N ASP A 406 -33.58 5.88 -4.52
CA ASP A 406 -34.57 5.99 -3.46
C ASP A 406 -33.88 5.99 -2.07
N PRO A 407 -34.09 7.01 -1.23
CA PRO A 407 -33.42 7.09 0.07
C PRO A 407 -33.77 5.95 1.04
N ALA A 408 -34.97 5.39 0.96
CA ALA A 408 -35.37 4.25 1.78
C ALA A 408 -34.66 2.97 1.31
N TRP A 409 -34.46 2.82 -0.01
CA TRP A 409 -33.66 1.73 -0.57
C TRP A 409 -32.17 1.88 -0.17
N MET A 410 -31.60 3.08 -0.24
CA MET A 410 -30.24 3.35 0.28
C MET A 410 -30.07 3.00 1.74
N LYS A 411 -31.02 3.42 2.58
CA LYS A 411 -31.01 3.07 4.00
C LYS A 411 -31.10 1.55 4.22
N ARG A 412 -31.78 0.82 3.34
CA ARG A 412 -31.79 -0.65 3.40
C ARG A 412 -30.42 -1.21 3.05
N LEU A 413 -29.79 -0.72 1.99
CA LEU A 413 -28.44 -1.14 1.60
C LEU A 413 -27.42 -0.87 2.73
N ASP A 414 -27.51 0.26 3.42
CA ASP A 414 -26.69 0.55 4.62
C ASP A 414 -26.79 -0.55 5.67
N ALA A 415 -28.02 -1.00 5.97
CA ALA A 415 -28.24 -2.05 6.95
C ALA A 415 -27.65 -3.40 6.51
N VAL A 416 -27.66 -3.69 5.21
CA VAL A 416 -27.07 -4.90 4.64
C VAL A 416 -25.55 -4.85 4.73
N VAL A 417 -24.93 -3.75 4.29
CA VAL A 417 -23.48 -3.54 4.37
C VAL A 417 -23.01 -3.57 5.82
N ALA A 418 -23.70 -2.87 6.72
CA ALA A 418 -23.34 -2.83 8.14
C ALA A 418 -23.41 -4.23 8.80
N GLU A 419 -24.41 -5.05 8.45
CA GLU A 419 -24.50 -6.41 8.99
C GLU A 419 -23.40 -7.31 8.42
N ALA A 420 -23.10 -7.22 7.12
CA ALA A 420 -22.00 -7.96 6.52
C ALA A 420 -20.63 -7.56 7.13
N GLN A 421 -20.42 -6.26 7.38
CA GLN A 421 -19.23 -5.74 8.06
C GLN A 421 -19.13 -6.25 9.50
N LYS A 422 -20.24 -6.26 10.23
CA LYS A 422 -20.32 -6.80 11.61
C LYS A 422 -19.90 -8.27 11.68
N GLN A 423 -20.21 -9.07 10.66
CA GLN A 423 -19.76 -10.46 10.56
C GLN A 423 -18.33 -10.61 10.01
N GLY A 424 -17.69 -9.51 9.58
CA GLY A 424 -16.31 -9.47 9.10
C GLY A 424 -16.13 -9.99 7.68
N PHE A 425 -17.09 -9.75 6.80
CA PHE A 425 -16.98 -10.08 5.37
C PHE A 425 -16.24 -9.03 4.56
N GLN A 426 -15.57 -9.48 3.50
CA GLN A 426 -15.36 -8.68 2.29
C GLN A 426 -16.70 -8.58 1.53
N ILE A 427 -17.05 -7.41 1.01
CA ILE A 427 -18.37 -7.10 0.47
C ILE A 427 -18.19 -6.56 -0.95
N ILE A 428 -18.85 -7.18 -1.92
CA ILE A 428 -18.94 -6.67 -3.28
C ILE A 428 -20.36 -6.17 -3.50
N LEU A 429 -20.48 -4.89 -3.86
CA LEU A 429 -21.71 -4.28 -4.37
C LEU A 429 -21.66 -4.34 -5.90
N ASP A 430 -22.50 -5.18 -6.47
CA ASP A 430 -22.50 -5.49 -7.90
C ASP A 430 -23.75 -4.93 -8.56
N GLU A 431 -23.58 -4.05 -9.55
CA GLU A 431 -24.70 -3.55 -10.34
C GLU A 431 -25.17 -4.63 -11.32
N HIS A 432 -26.42 -5.07 -11.20
CA HIS A 432 -26.92 -6.31 -11.77
C HIS A 432 -28.08 -6.14 -12.77
N ASP A 433 -28.43 -4.92 -13.19
CA ASP A 433 -29.47 -4.64 -14.21
C ASP A 433 -28.99 -4.87 -15.67
N PHE A 434 -28.19 -5.92 -15.89
CA PHE A 434 -27.50 -6.19 -17.16
C PHE A 434 -28.44 -6.56 -18.33
N ASP A 435 -29.57 -7.20 -18.04
CA ASP A 435 -30.62 -7.48 -19.04
C ASP A 435 -31.34 -6.21 -19.51
N ASP A 436 -31.54 -5.23 -18.62
CA ASP A 436 -32.13 -3.95 -19.01
C ASP A 436 -31.14 -3.12 -19.83
N CYS A 437 -29.86 -3.23 -19.48
CA CYS A 437 -28.78 -2.68 -20.30
C CYS A 437 -28.70 -3.27 -21.71
N ALA A 438 -28.89 -4.58 -21.87
CA ALA A 438 -28.90 -5.21 -23.18
C ALA A 438 -30.13 -4.82 -24.05
N LYS A 439 -31.25 -4.44 -23.41
CA LYS A 439 -32.48 -4.01 -24.10
C LYS A 439 -32.41 -2.57 -24.60
N ASP A 440 -31.85 -1.65 -23.81
CA ASP A 440 -31.76 -0.22 -24.13
C ASP A 440 -30.42 0.36 -23.66
N THR A 441 -29.44 0.37 -24.58
CA THR A 441 -28.07 0.81 -24.30
C THR A 441 -27.98 2.30 -24.00
N ASP A 442 -28.82 3.12 -24.63
CA ASP A 442 -28.80 4.58 -24.45
C ASP A 442 -29.32 4.95 -23.05
N ALA A 443 -30.43 4.33 -22.63
CA ALA A 443 -30.95 4.52 -21.29
C ALA A 443 -29.99 3.98 -20.22
N CYS A 444 -29.40 2.81 -20.46
CA CYS A 444 -28.48 2.17 -19.52
C CYS A 444 -27.23 3.00 -19.25
N ALA A 445 -26.59 3.60 -20.27
CA ALA A 445 -25.42 4.45 -20.06
C ALA A 445 -25.69 5.58 -19.04
N VAL A 446 -26.86 6.21 -19.14
CA VAL A 446 -27.28 7.28 -18.22
C VAL A 446 -27.58 6.73 -16.82
N LEU A 447 -28.29 5.61 -16.75
CA LEU A 447 -28.66 4.99 -15.47
C LEU A 447 -27.41 4.52 -14.71
N LEU A 448 -26.47 3.83 -15.37
CA LEU A 448 -25.21 3.38 -14.75
C LEU A 448 -24.39 4.54 -14.21
N ALA A 449 -24.27 5.64 -14.96
CA ALA A 449 -23.56 6.82 -14.49
C ALA A 449 -24.19 7.40 -13.21
N ASN A 450 -25.52 7.50 -13.16
CA ASN A 450 -26.24 7.96 -11.97
C ASN A 450 -26.10 7.00 -10.79
N VAL A 451 -26.17 5.69 -11.04
CA VAL A 451 -25.97 4.65 -10.02
C VAL A 451 -24.59 4.78 -9.39
N TRP A 452 -23.53 4.83 -10.21
CA TRP A 452 -22.17 4.92 -9.69
C TRP A 452 -21.85 6.26 -9.07
N TYR A 453 -22.46 7.34 -9.54
CA TYR A 453 -22.37 8.64 -8.85
C TYR A 453 -22.96 8.55 -7.43
N GLU A 454 -24.19 8.05 -7.28
CA GLU A 454 -24.87 7.98 -5.98
C GLU A 454 -24.21 6.94 -5.05
N LEU A 455 -23.90 5.73 -5.53
CA LEU A 455 -23.28 4.67 -4.71
C LEU A 455 -21.86 5.04 -4.26
N SER A 456 -21.04 5.59 -5.17
CA SER A 456 -19.64 5.93 -4.82
C SER A 456 -19.57 7.07 -3.82
N GLU A 457 -20.38 8.12 -3.97
CA GLU A 457 -20.44 9.22 -3.00
C GLU A 457 -21.00 8.75 -1.65
N HIS A 458 -22.05 7.92 -1.65
CA HIS A 458 -22.66 7.41 -0.41
C HIS A 458 -21.72 6.52 0.40
N PHE A 459 -20.94 5.65 -0.26
CA PHE A 459 -19.99 4.74 0.39
C PHE A 459 -18.53 5.22 0.38
N LYS A 460 -18.25 6.51 0.12
CA LYS A 460 -16.86 7.02 0.04
C LYS A 460 -16.04 6.77 1.31
N ASP A 461 -16.68 6.87 2.47
CA ASP A 461 -16.06 6.67 3.79
C ASP A 461 -16.14 5.22 4.29
N ALA A 462 -16.70 4.29 3.50
CA ALA A 462 -16.75 2.88 3.86
C ALA A 462 -15.34 2.28 3.87
N PRO A 463 -15.04 1.30 4.76
CA PRO A 463 -13.75 0.62 4.76
C PRO A 463 -13.46 -0.07 3.42
N ASP A 464 -12.19 -0.34 3.13
CA ASP A 464 -11.73 -1.03 1.92
C ASP A 464 -12.30 -2.46 1.77
N THR A 465 -12.96 -2.99 2.81
CA THR A 465 -13.71 -4.23 2.71
C THR A 465 -14.96 -4.13 1.84
N VAL A 466 -15.42 -2.92 1.51
CA VAL A 466 -16.50 -2.67 0.54
C VAL A 466 -15.91 -2.37 -0.83
N MET A 467 -16.26 -3.17 -1.82
CA MET A 467 -15.82 -3.06 -3.21
C MET A 467 -17.01 -2.83 -4.13
N PHE A 468 -16.74 -2.29 -5.30
CA PHE A 468 -17.73 -1.97 -6.33
C PHE A 468 -17.50 -2.84 -7.56
N GLU A 469 -18.54 -3.41 -8.15
CA GLU A 469 -18.49 -4.14 -9.43
C GLU A 469 -19.41 -3.46 -10.44
N LEU A 470 -18.81 -2.89 -11.50
CA LEU A 470 -19.45 -1.85 -12.31
C LEU A 470 -20.74 -2.28 -13.03
N LEU A 471 -20.75 -3.51 -13.54
CA LEU A 471 -21.90 -4.12 -14.19
C LEU A 471 -21.66 -5.64 -14.31
N ASN A 472 -22.65 -6.41 -13.89
CA ASN A 472 -22.72 -7.83 -14.13
C ASN A 472 -22.88 -8.13 -15.63
N GLU A 473 -22.18 -9.15 -16.16
CA GLU A 473 -22.45 -9.77 -17.47
C GLU A 473 -22.87 -8.83 -18.64
N PRO A 474 -22.06 -7.83 -19.04
CA PRO A 474 -22.37 -6.98 -20.20
C PRO A 474 -22.55 -7.84 -21.47
N HIS A 475 -23.67 -7.67 -22.17
CA HIS A 475 -24.00 -8.54 -23.30
C HIS A 475 -24.98 -7.91 -24.31
N GLY A 476 -25.41 -8.72 -25.29
CA GLY A 476 -26.41 -8.33 -26.27
C GLY A 476 -25.83 -7.36 -27.29
N THR A 477 -26.38 -6.15 -27.36
CA THR A 477 -25.90 -5.09 -28.25
C THR A 477 -24.71 -4.31 -27.68
N ILE A 478 -24.38 -4.54 -26.40
CA ILE A 478 -23.19 -3.96 -25.74
C ILE A 478 -21.95 -4.73 -26.21
N ASP A 479 -21.27 -4.19 -27.22
CA ASP A 479 -20.00 -4.74 -27.69
C ASP A 479 -18.80 -4.23 -26.85
N ALA A 480 -17.61 -4.78 -27.11
CA ALA A 480 -16.40 -4.42 -26.38
C ALA A 480 -16.01 -2.95 -26.55
N THR A 481 -16.31 -2.31 -27.69
CA THR A 481 -15.98 -0.90 -27.90
C THR A 481 -16.83 -0.02 -27.00
N MET A 482 -18.14 -0.30 -26.96
CA MET A 482 -19.09 0.39 -26.10
C MET A 482 -18.77 0.17 -24.63
N TRP A 483 -18.58 -1.08 -24.22
CA TRP A 483 -18.29 -1.42 -22.82
C TRP A 483 -17.00 -0.79 -22.31
N ASN A 484 -15.91 -0.85 -23.09
CA ASN A 484 -14.65 -0.23 -22.69
C ASN A 484 -14.76 1.30 -22.53
N SER A 485 -15.59 1.96 -23.37
CA SER A 485 -15.88 3.38 -23.21
C SER A 485 -16.64 3.66 -21.92
N TRP A 486 -17.71 2.90 -21.66
CA TRP A 486 -18.51 3.08 -20.44
C TRP A 486 -17.70 2.77 -19.19
N ALA A 487 -16.93 1.68 -19.16
CA ALA A 487 -16.09 1.32 -18.03
C ALA A 487 -15.10 2.43 -17.69
N ALA A 488 -14.49 3.10 -18.67
CA ALA A 488 -13.62 4.24 -18.42
C ALA A 488 -14.36 5.43 -17.79
N ASP A 489 -15.54 5.76 -18.28
CA ASP A 489 -16.36 6.87 -17.74
C ASP A 489 -16.87 6.57 -16.32
N LEU A 490 -17.35 5.34 -16.09
CA LEU A 490 -17.81 4.89 -14.77
C LEU A 490 -16.67 4.84 -13.75
N LEU A 491 -15.48 4.39 -14.17
CA LEU A 491 -14.28 4.45 -13.32
C LEU A 491 -13.95 5.91 -12.98
N ALA A 492 -14.00 6.83 -13.93
CA ALA A 492 -13.77 8.25 -13.66
C ALA A 492 -14.74 8.78 -12.60
N ILE A 493 -16.04 8.48 -12.71
CA ILE A 493 -17.07 8.84 -11.71
C ILE A 493 -16.71 8.29 -10.33
N VAL A 494 -16.41 6.99 -10.22
CA VAL A 494 -16.05 6.38 -8.93
C VAL A 494 -14.81 7.01 -8.33
N ARG A 495 -13.80 7.34 -9.16
CA ARG A 495 -12.52 7.89 -8.69
C ARG A 495 -12.60 9.32 -8.17
N GLU A 496 -13.67 10.07 -8.46
CA GLU A 496 -13.90 11.41 -7.90
C GLU A 496 -13.98 11.37 -6.36
N THR A 497 -14.62 10.35 -5.82
CA THR A 497 -14.91 10.20 -4.38
C THR A 497 -14.17 9.03 -3.76
N ASN A 498 -13.75 8.06 -4.57
CA ASN A 498 -13.06 6.84 -4.16
C ASN A 498 -11.78 6.64 -5.00
N PRO A 499 -10.75 7.48 -4.81
CA PRO A 499 -9.53 7.47 -5.63
C PRO A 499 -8.76 6.14 -5.55
N SER A 500 -9.06 5.30 -4.56
CA SER A 500 -8.29 4.11 -4.23
C SER A 500 -9.08 2.86 -3.89
N ARG A 501 -10.42 2.93 -3.93
CA ARG A 501 -11.24 1.74 -3.67
C ARG A 501 -11.08 0.76 -4.82
N ASN A 502 -10.90 -0.53 -4.51
CA ASN A 502 -10.85 -1.53 -5.57
C ASN A 502 -12.21 -1.64 -6.28
N VAL A 503 -12.17 -1.57 -7.60
CA VAL A 503 -13.34 -1.71 -8.48
C VAL A 503 -13.17 -2.97 -9.32
N ILE A 504 -14.24 -3.72 -9.48
CA ILE A 504 -14.31 -4.97 -10.23
C ILE A 504 -14.94 -4.68 -11.60
N VAL A 505 -14.30 -5.17 -12.66
CA VAL A 505 -14.76 -4.99 -14.04
C VAL A 505 -14.56 -6.31 -14.81
N GLY A 506 -15.58 -6.77 -15.51
CA GLY A 506 -15.52 -7.97 -16.36
C GLY A 506 -15.54 -7.65 -17.85
N PRO A 507 -15.23 -8.61 -18.72
CA PRO A 507 -15.37 -8.45 -20.17
C PRO A 507 -16.83 -8.55 -20.61
N VAL A 508 -17.09 -8.20 -21.87
CA VAL A 508 -18.38 -8.46 -22.50
C VAL A 508 -18.66 -9.96 -22.66
N PHE A 509 -19.82 -10.27 -23.23
CA PHE A 509 -20.28 -11.63 -23.48
C PHE A 509 -20.44 -12.41 -22.17
N TRP A 510 -21.28 -11.86 -21.27
CA TRP A 510 -21.60 -12.45 -19.97
C TRP A 510 -20.38 -12.69 -19.09
N ASN A 511 -19.48 -11.70 -18.99
CA ASN A 511 -18.23 -11.81 -18.24
C ASN A 511 -17.39 -13.05 -18.67
N SER A 512 -17.40 -13.38 -19.96
CA SER A 512 -16.74 -14.60 -20.46
C SER A 512 -15.22 -14.46 -20.47
N ARG A 513 -14.55 -15.50 -19.96
CA ARG A 513 -13.08 -15.65 -20.04
C ARG A 513 -12.52 -15.53 -21.45
N ASP A 514 -13.31 -15.91 -22.47
CA ASP A 514 -12.86 -15.94 -23.86
C ASP A 514 -12.81 -14.55 -24.50
N TYR A 515 -13.28 -13.51 -23.79
CA TYR A 515 -13.31 -12.12 -24.23
C TYR A 515 -12.42 -11.20 -23.39
N LEU A 516 -11.58 -11.77 -22.51
CA LEU A 516 -10.63 -11.00 -21.69
C LEU A 516 -9.63 -10.18 -22.53
N ASP A 517 -9.27 -10.65 -23.72
CA ASP A 517 -8.39 -9.95 -24.65
C ASP A 517 -9.01 -8.68 -25.26
N GLN A 518 -10.34 -8.53 -25.17
CA GLN A 518 -11.08 -7.36 -25.62
C GLN A 518 -11.32 -6.34 -24.50
N LEU A 519 -11.07 -6.70 -23.23
CA LEU A 519 -11.23 -5.79 -22.10
C LEU A 519 -10.07 -4.81 -22.03
N GLN A 520 -10.36 -3.51 -22.08
CA GLN A 520 -9.39 -2.44 -21.99
C GLN A 520 -9.57 -1.68 -20.68
N LEU A 521 -8.52 -1.68 -19.86
CA LEU A 521 -8.50 -1.00 -18.56
C LEU A 521 -7.40 0.07 -18.54
N PRO A 522 -7.60 1.20 -17.83
CA PRO A 522 -6.55 2.21 -17.66
C PRO A 522 -5.28 1.60 -17.07
N ALA A 523 -4.13 1.80 -17.73
CA ALA A 523 -2.87 1.15 -17.36
C ALA A 523 -2.32 1.64 -16.00
N ASP A 524 -2.63 2.88 -15.63
CA ASP A 524 -2.21 3.57 -14.43
C ASP A 524 -3.12 3.30 -13.22
N ASP A 525 -4.40 3.02 -13.43
CA ASP A 525 -5.28 2.60 -12.35
C ASP A 525 -4.97 1.16 -11.93
N ARG A 526 -4.35 0.99 -10.76
CA ARG A 526 -3.99 -0.31 -10.18
C ARG A 526 -4.96 -0.82 -9.10
N HIS A 527 -6.08 -0.14 -8.90
CA HIS A 527 -7.16 -0.54 -7.99
C HIS A 527 -8.30 -1.23 -8.76
N LEU A 528 -7.94 -2.10 -9.70
CA LEU A 528 -8.88 -2.85 -10.52
C LEU A 528 -8.71 -4.36 -10.34
N ILE A 529 -9.81 -5.04 -10.09
CA ILE A 529 -9.92 -6.51 -10.05
C ILE A 529 -10.72 -6.93 -11.28
N VAL A 530 -10.29 -7.98 -11.98
CA VAL A 530 -11.00 -8.47 -13.17
C VAL A 530 -11.89 -9.64 -12.79
N THR A 531 -13.17 -9.58 -13.17
CA THR A 531 -14.12 -10.68 -12.95
C THR A 531 -14.35 -11.48 -14.23
N PHE A 532 -14.55 -12.78 -14.08
CA PHE A 532 -15.12 -13.64 -15.12
C PHE A 532 -16.09 -14.64 -14.49
N HIS A 533 -17.07 -15.11 -15.26
CA HIS A 533 -18.05 -16.09 -14.81
C HIS A 533 -17.81 -17.45 -15.49
N TYR A 534 -18.04 -18.55 -14.76
CA TYR A 534 -17.74 -19.89 -15.26
C TYR A 534 -18.90 -20.87 -15.04
N TYR A 535 -19.55 -21.24 -16.13
CA TYR A 535 -20.65 -22.21 -16.16
C TYR A 535 -20.40 -23.38 -17.12
N ASP A 536 -19.16 -23.60 -17.57
CA ASP A 536 -18.87 -24.69 -18.49
C ASP A 536 -18.74 -26.06 -17.82
N PRO A 537 -19.22 -27.15 -18.45
CA PRO A 537 -20.00 -27.15 -19.70
C PRO A 537 -21.43 -26.65 -19.48
N PHE A 538 -21.86 -25.66 -20.26
CA PHE A 538 -23.16 -25.00 -20.07
C PHE A 538 -24.35 -25.97 -20.12
N GLN A 539 -24.29 -27.00 -20.97
CA GLN A 539 -25.33 -28.02 -21.04
C GLN A 539 -25.47 -28.80 -19.73
N PHE A 540 -24.39 -29.00 -18.97
CA PHE A 540 -24.43 -29.66 -17.67
C PHE A 540 -24.93 -28.72 -16.57
N THR A 541 -24.38 -27.51 -16.49
CA THR A 541 -24.67 -26.57 -15.39
C THR A 541 -26.06 -25.98 -15.48
N HIS A 542 -26.65 -25.89 -16.69
CA HIS A 542 -27.95 -25.24 -16.92
C HIS A 542 -29.03 -26.19 -17.46
N GLN A 543 -28.81 -27.51 -17.52
CA GLN A 543 -29.86 -28.45 -17.97
C GLN A 543 -31.20 -28.23 -17.23
N GLY A 544 -32.26 -27.98 -18.00
CA GLY A 544 -33.59 -27.71 -17.46
C GLY A 544 -33.85 -26.25 -17.03
N ALA A 545 -32.90 -25.34 -17.24
CA ALA A 545 -33.08 -23.92 -16.94
C ALA A 545 -33.99 -23.26 -18.01
N SER A 546 -35.21 -22.90 -17.62
CA SER A 546 -36.20 -22.30 -18.53
C SER A 546 -35.80 -20.90 -19.03
N TRP A 547 -34.98 -20.18 -18.27
CA TRP A 547 -34.47 -18.86 -18.65
C TRP A 547 -33.29 -18.91 -19.63
N ALA A 548 -32.65 -20.08 -19.80
CA ALA A 548 -31.51 -20.27 -20.70
C ALA A 548 -31.93 -20.65 -22.14
N GLY A 549 -33.21 -20.50 -22.46
CA GLY A 549 -33.78 -20.78 -23.77
C GLY A 549 -34.31 -22.20 -23.95
N PRO A 550 -35.15 -22.42 -24.99
CA PRO A 550 -35.94 -23.64 -25.15
C PRO A 550 -35.12 -24.89 -25.47
N GLU A 551 -33.88 -24.73 -25.94
CA GLU A 551 -32.98 -25.87 -26.18
C GLU A 551 -32.39 -26.39 -24.87
N VAL A 552 -31.97 -25.48 -23.99
CA VAL A 552 -31.38 -25.79 -22.69
C VAL A 552 -32.43 -26.30 -21.70
N GLU A 553 -33.63 -25.74 -21.73
CA GLU A 553 -34.79 -26.19 -20.94
C GLU A 553 -35.12 -27.68 -21.19
N LYS A 554 -34.90 -28.18 -22.42
CA LYS A 554 -35.17 -29.58 -22.77
C LYS A 554 -34.06 -30.54 -22.34
N LEU A 555 -32.89 -30.04 -21.96
CA LEU A 555 -31.77 -30.88 -21.56
C LEU A 555 -32.05 -31.50 -20.19
N SER A 556 -31.75 -32.79 -20.05
CA SER A 556 -31.83 -33.51 -18.79
C SER A 556 -30.89 -34.72 -18.81
N GLY A 557 -30.49 -35.17 -17.63
CA GLY A 557 -29.67 -36.38 -17.48
C GLY A 557 -28.21 -36.24 -17.92
N ILE A 558 -27.74 -35.01 -18.16
CA ILE A 558 -26.34 -34.75 -18.49
C ILE A 558 -25.51 -34.92 -17.22
N ARG A 559 -24.48 -35.75 -17.30
CA ARG A 559 -23.61 -36.10 -16.18
C ARG A 559 -22.30 -35.32 -16.27
N TRP A 560 -21.73 -34.99 -15.11
CA TRP A 560 -20.34 -34.56 -14.97
C TRP A 560 -19.68 -35.43 -13.92
N THR A 561 -18.77 -36.31 -14.33
CA THR A 561 -18.34 -37.43 -13.47
C THR A 561 -17.05 -37.18 -12.71
N GLY A 562 -16.38 -36.06 -12.97
CA GLY A 562 -15.05 -35.78 -12.42
C GLY A 562 -13.95 -36.63 -13.03
N SER A 563 -14.13 -37.07 -14.28
CA SER A 563 -13.09 -37.76 -15.03
C SER A 563 -11.86 -36.85 -15.19
N ALA A 564 -10.69 -37.47 -15.39
CA ALA A 564 -9.44 -36.72 -15.58
C ALA A 564 -9.51 -35.73 -16.76
N ALA A 565 -10.24 -36.08 -17.82
CA ALA A 565 -10.44 -35.22 -18.99
C ALA A 565 -11.30 -33.98 -18.66
N GLU A 566 -12.41 -34.18 -17.94
CA GLU A 566 -13.29 -33.08 -17.49
C GLU A 566 -12.55 -32.10 -16.58
N VAL A 567 -11.77 -32.61 -15.61
CA VAL A 567 -10.96 -31.78 -14.72
C VAL A 567 -9.82 -31.08 -15.47
N ALA A 568 -9.19 -31.75 -16.45
CA ALA A 568 -8.17 -31.13 -17.29
C ALA A 568 -8.72 -29.98 -18.13
N GLN A 569 -9.97 -30.08 -18.61
CA GLN A 569 -10.61 -29.01 -19.36
C GLN A 569 -10.81 -27.75 -18.50
N ILE A 570 -11.34 -27.89 -17.28
CA ILE A 570 -11.48 -26.76 -16.33
C ILE A 570 -10.10 -26.12 -16.07
N ASN A 571 -9.06 -26.93 -15.82
CA ASN A 571 -7.73 -26.39 -15.60
C ASN A 571 -7.17 -25.64 -16.83
N THR A 572 -7.40 -26.17 -18.03
CA THR A 572 -6.98 -25.51 -19.28
C THR A 572 -7.65 -24.16 -19.44
N ASP A 573 -8.94 -24.06 -19.12
CA ASP A 573 -9.67 -22.80 -19.17
C ASP A 573 -9.14 -21.79 -18.15
N PHE A 574 -8.88 -22.23 -16.93
CA PHE A 574 -8.38 -21.37 -15.85
C PHE A 574 -6.91 -20.96 -16.07
N ASP A 575 -6.10 -21.78 -16.73
CA ASP A 575 -4.73 -21.44 -17.11
C ASP A 575 -4.69 -20.30 -18.14
N LYS A 576 -5.67 -20.22 -19.04
CA LYS A 576 -5.80 -19.08 -19.96
C LYS A 576 -6.03 -17.78 -19.19
N VAL A 577 -6.95 -17.80 -18.21
CA VAL A 577 -7.23 -16.63 -17.35
C VAL A 577 -5.99 -16.26 -16.53
N ALA A 578 -5.29 -17.24 -15.96
CA ALA A 578 -4.08 -16.99 -15.18
C ALA A 578 -2.94 -16.40 -16.04
N ALA A 579 -2.78 -16.89 -17.28
CA ALA A 579 -1.82 -16.35 -18.22
C ALA A 579 -2.14 -14.89 -18.59
N TRP A 580 -3.41 -14.57 -18.83
CA TRP A 580 -3.87 -13.21 -19.07
C TRP A 580 -3.64 -12.30 -17.86
N SER A 581 -4.03 -12.76 -16.66
CA SER A 581 -3.83 -12.07 -15.38
C SER A 581 -2.38 -11.69 -15.16
N LYS A 582 -1.46 -12.64 -15.38
CA LYS A 582 -0.02 -12.41 -15.25
C LYS A 582 0.51 -11.43 -16.29
N LEU A 583 0.02 -11.51 -17.53
CA LEU A 583 0.47 -10.63 -18.61
C LEU A 583 0.03 -9.18 -18.39
N HIS A 584 -1.17 -8.97 -17.83
CA HIS A 584 -1.78 -7.65 -17.67
C HIS A 584 -1.64 -7.11 -16.24
N ASP A 585 -1.07 -7.91 -15.34
CA ASP A 585 -0.89 -7.60 -13.92
C ASP A 585 -2.21 -7.21 -13.24
N ARG A 586 -3.25 -8.04 -13.48
CA ARG A 586 -4.61 -7.85 -12.96
C ARG A 586 -5.04 -9.04 -12.11
N PRO A 587 -5.37 -8.85 -10.83
CA PRO A 587 -5.87 -9.92 -9.98
C PRO A 587 -7.30 -10.32 -10.38
N ILE A 588 -7.66 -11.57 -10.13
CA ILE A 588 -8.86 -12.20 -10.69
C ILE A 588 -9.88 -12.57 -9.60
N LEU A 589 -11.13 -12.29 -9.90
CA LEU A 589 -12.32 -12.80 -9.24
C LEU A 589 -13.07 -13.75 -10.19
N LEU A 590 -13.36 -14.97 -9.75
CA LEU A 590 -14.42 -15.79 -10.33
C LEU A 590 -15.75 -15.34 -9.71
N GLY A 591 -16.42 -14.36 -10.34
CA GLY A 591 -17.59 -13.67 -9.77
C GLY A 591 -18.78 -14.59 -9.58
N GLU A 592 -18.95 -15.54 -10.49
CA GLU A 592 -20.00 -16.55 -10.42
C GLU A 592 -19.57 -17.90 -11.00
N TYR A 593 -20.05 -18.96 -10.35
CA TYR A 593 -20.01 -20.33 -10.83
C TYR A 593 -21.00 -21.17 -10.02
N GLY A 594 -21.61 -22.16 -10.68
CA GLY A 594 -22.56 -23.07 -10.04
C GLY A 594 -23.16 -24.07 -11.03
N ALA A 595 -23.86 -25.08 -10.52
CA ALA A 595 -24.64 -26.01 -11.34
C ALA A 595 -26.08 -26.14 -10.81
N TYR A 596 -27.05 -26.03 -11.71
CA TYR A 596 -28.48 -26.00 -11.42
C TYR A 596 -29.01 -27.35 -10.91
N ASN A 597 -29.94 -27.32 -9.96
CA ASN A 597 -30.45 -28.52 -9.28
C ASN A 597 -31.56 -29.26 -10.03
N MET A 598 -32.18 -28.66 -11.05
CA MET A 598 -33.41 -29.16 -11.66
C MET A 598 -33.27 -30.60 -12.19
N HIS A 599 -32.22 -30.86 -12.98
CA HIS A 599 -31.93 -32.20 -13.51
C HIS A 599 -30.50 -32.68 -13.22
N GLY A 600 -29.64 -31.83 -12.65
CA GLY A 600 -28.29 -32.20 -12.25
C GLY A 600 -28.28 -33.01 -10.95
N LYS A 601 -27.65 -34.19 -10.96
CA LYS A 601 -27.55 -34.99 -9.72
C LYS A 601 -26.58 -34.33 -8.74
N LEU A 602 -26.92 -34.41 -7.45
CA LEU A 602 -26.18 -33.72 -6.39
C LEU A 602 -24.69 -34.10 -6.36
N GLU A 603 -24.35 -35.38 -6.57
CA GLU A 603 -22.96 -35.82 -6.56
C GLU A 603 -22.13 -35.25 -7.71
N ASP A 604 -22.72 -35.11 -8.91
CA ASP A 604 -22.04 -34.52 -10.07
C ASP A 604 -21.86 -33.01 -9.87
N ARG A 605 -22.90 -32.34 -9.38
CA ARG A 605 -22.86 -30.91 -9.06
C ARG A 605 -21.77 -30.63 -8.02
N ALA A 606 -21.70 -31.42 -6.96
CA ALA A 606 -20.67 -31.29 -5.93
C ALA A 606 -19.27 -31.58 -6.47
N ALA A 607 -19.10 -32.60 -7.31
CA ALA A 607 -17.83 -32.91 -7.94
C ALA A 607 -17.35 -31.77 -8.86
N TRP A 608 -18.26 -31.21 -9.67
CA TRP A 608 -17.98 -30.07 -10.54
C TRP A 608 -17.61 -28.83 -9.74
N THR A 609 -18.42 -28.47 -8.74
CA THR A 609 -18.15 -27.33 -7.84
C THR A 609 -16.79 -27.46 -7.18
N LYS A 610 -16.43 -28.66 -6.71
CA LYS A 610 -15.13 -28.91 -6.08
C LYS A 610 -13.97 -28.72 -7.07
N ALA A 611 -14.14 -29.17 -8.31
CA ALA A 611 -13.12 -29.03 -9.34
C ALA A 611 -12.89 -27.56 -9.72
N VAL A 612 -13.96 -26.78 -9.87
CA VAL A 612 -13.89 -25.33 -10.14
C VAL A 612 -13.27 -24.58 -8.96
N SER A 613 -13.74 -24.82 -7.73
CA SER A 613 -13.17 -24.25 -6.49
C SER A 613 -11.66 -24.49 -6.41
N LYS A 614 -11.23 -25.74 -6.61
CA LYS A 614 -9.81 -26.11 -6.57
C LYS A 614 -9.01 -25.45 -7.70
N ALA A 615 -9.59 -25.32 -8.89
CA ALA A 615 -8.92 -24.66 -10.01
C ALA A 615 -8.69 -23.16 -9.73
N SER A 616 -9.65 -22.48 -9.10
CA SER A 616 -9.49 -21.10 -8.61
C SER A 616 -8.41 -21.00 -7.55
N ASP A 617 -8.49 -21.84 -6.51
CA ASP A 617 -7.59 -21.78 -5.35
C ASP A 617 -6.12 -22.03 -5.77
N LEU A 618 -5.89 -22.97 -6.71
CA LEU A 618 -4.57 -23.25 -7.27
C LEU A 618 -3.92 -22.05 -7.97
N ARG A 619 -4.73 -21.11 -8.48
CA ARG A 619 -4.28 -19.94 -9.24
C ARG A 619 -4.40 -18.64 -8.44
N GLY A 620 -4.82 -18.72 -7.17
CA GLY A 620 -4.98 -17.57 -6.30
C GLY A 620 -6.14 -16.65 -6.69
N PHE A 621 -7.16 -17.17 -7.39
CA PHE A 621 -8.35 -16.39 -7.74
C PHE A 621 -9.28 -16.32 -6.53
N ALA A 622 -9.84 -15.14 -6.27
CA ALA A 622 -11.03 -15.04 -5.42
C ALA A 622 -12.21 -15.72 -6.13
N ARG A 623 -13.21 -16.19 -5.39
CA ARG A 623 -14.38 -16.84 -6.00
C ARG A 623 -15.65 -16.56 -5.21
N ALA A 624 -16.78 -16.35 -5.89
CA ALA A 624 -18.09 -16.26 -5.28
C ALA A 624 -19.05 -17.27 -5.92
N TYR A 625 -19.55 -18.22 -5.12
CA TYR A 625 -20.46 -19.27 -5.61
C TYR A 625 -21.84 -18.69 -5.88
N TRP A 626 -22.47 -19.12 -6.98
CA TRP A 626 -23.86 -18.82 -7.28
C TRP A 626 -24.74 -19.98 -6.78
N TYR A 627 -25.57 -19.84 -5.74
CA TYR A 627 -25.73 -18.73 -4.79
C TYR A 627 -26.29 -19.27 -3.45
N TRP A 628 -26.69 -18.41 -2.50
CA TRP A 628 -27.12 -18.80 -1.15
C TRP A 628 -28.21 -19.89 -1.11
N ASP A 629 -29.41 -19.61 -1.62
CA ASP A 629 -30.55 -20.54 -1.62
C ASP A 629 -31.12 -20.74 -3.05
N GLY A 630 -32.24 -21.43 -3.22
CA GLY A 630 -32.88 -21.62 -4.53
C GLY A 630 -32.22 -22.65 -5.46
N GLY A 631 -32.27 -22.37 -6.77
CA GLY A 631 -31.96 -23.34 -7.83
C GLY A 631 -30.53 -23.88 -7.83
N PHE A 632 -29.59 -23.05 -7.39
CA PHE A 632 -28.18 -23.41 -7.26
C PHE A 632 -27.75 -23.48 -5.79
N GLY A 633 -28.69 -23.26 -4.86
CA GLY A 633 -28.45 -22.99 -3.45
C GLY A 633 -27.47 -23.94 -2.76
N VAL A 634 -26.55 -23.36 -1.98
CA VAL A 634 -25.76 -24.08 -0.98
C VAL A 634 -26.57 -24.33 0.31
N TRP A 635 -27.65 -23.58 0.51
CA TRP A 635 -28.59 -23.67 1.61
C TRP A 635 -29.97 -24.13 1.11
N ASP A 636 -30.55 -25.14 1.76
CA ASP A 636 -31.93 -25.58 1.53
C ASP A 636 -32.82 -24.86 2.56
N GLU A 637 -33.47 -23.76 2.15
CA GLU A 637 -34.29 -22.97 3.08
C GLU A 637 -35.51 -23.76 3.58
N GLN A 638 -36.11 -24.62 2.76
CA GLN A 638 -37.28 -25.41 3.18
C GLN A 638 -36.92 -26.36 4.32
N LYS A 639 -35.72 -26.96 4.26
CA LYS A 639 -35.21 -27.88 5.29
C LYS A 639 -34.35 -27.19 6.35
N ARG A 640 -34.03 -25.90 6.18
CA ARG A 640 -33.12 -25.11 7.05
C ARG A 640 -31.80 -25.84 7.30
N GLN A 641 -31.19 -26.37 6.26
CA GLN A 641 -29.91 -27.09 6.36
C GLN A 641 -29.02 -26.86 5.14
N TRP A 642 -27.72 -27.10 5.32
CA TRP A 642 -26.75 -27.09 4.24
C TRP A 642 -27.05 -28.20 3.22
N VAL A 643 -26.87 -27.88 1.94
CA VAL A 643 -26.65 -28.90 0.90
C VAL A 643 -25.21 -29.39 1.07
N ALA A 644 -25.00 -30.30 2.03
CA ALA A 644 -23.68 -30.61 2.58
C ALA A 644 -22.59 -30.91 1.51
N PRO A 645 -22.83 -31.73 0.47
CA PRO A 645 -21.81 -31.97 -0.56
C PRO A 645 -21.37 -30.72 -1.32
N ILE A 646 -22.29 -29.76 -1.53
CA ILE A 646 -21.99 -28.48 -2.19
C ILE A 646 -21.22 -27.58 -1.22
N LYS A 647 -21.66 -27.46 0.03
CA LYS A 647 -20.92 -26.71 1.06
C LYS A 647 -19.48 -27.22 1.18
N ASP A 648 -19.30 -28.54 1.32
CA ASP A 648 -17.98 -29.14 1.49
C ASP A 648 -17.08 -28.91 0.27
N ALA A 649 -17.65 -28.85 -0.93
CA ALA A 649 -16.94 -28.49 -2.16
C ALA A 649 -16.50 -27.01 -2.23
N LEU A 650 -17.11 -26.14 -1.42
CA LEU A 650 -16.85 -24.70 -1.41
C LEU A 650 -15.88 -24.27 -0.32
N VAL A 651 -16.07 -24.79 0.90
CA VAL A 651 -15.37 -24.35 2.13
C VAL A 651 -14.69 -25.49 2.89
N GLY A 652 -14.85 -26.75 2.45
CA GLY A 652 -14.23 -27.91 3.10
C GLY A 652 -12.75 -28.03 2.79
N GLN A 653 -11.94 -28.23 3.84
CA GLN A 653 -10.49 -28.52 3.76
C GLN A 653 -10.20 -29.88 3.13
#